data_AF-A0A0E3V8Z0-F1
#
_entry.id   AF-A0A0E3V8Z0-F1
#
_cell.length_a   1.000
_cell.length_b   1.000
_cell.length_c   1.000
_cell.angle_alpha   90.00
_cell.angle_beta   90.00
_cell.angle_gamma   90.00
#
_symmetry.space_group_name_H-M   'P 1'
#
loop_
_entity.id
_entity.type
_entity.pdbx_description
1 polymer ?
#
loop_
_entity_poly.entity_id
_entity_poly.type
_entity_poly.pdbx_seq_one_letter_code
_entity_poly.pdbx_strand_id
1 'polypeptide(L)'
;MNQPDKPTLNYDLETGELMSGVGPGTVETFLKQYYGRAKKRIRIASAYFTVKGYDIGTQYLTNRSVQFQILVGAEEGASVQSSIIKEVERELTSCKEDLWNAVYQLVQRMESNQFIIRDAREMVDARGIEIAFHCKYYICDDSILWHGSGNYTGRGLRTTIEQASLIRSAPEVKSFVERFEKDMRGAKDLLPDLLERLRKWLDLVPPFHVYLLILHKLNKLFEREAEPGLDLPVYYQQAIIMRAVEQVKLYDGSIIIAATGLGKTVIGAEIAYQLRLFKRAKHVILIAPQAVHDEWKRHIKAREFFFEPISIETLFKDSVDETPTHHKTHQLELILKQAGPQTLIIIDEGHAYRNQLKQQWIAFESKRRRKKQPKGSLVYKRLLPVVNQKGAAMILLTATPYGTDTQNLNSLLRLLPERRIDPLFNEPTAWRVESLDDFMKLPVVSVLGLHDVLKLARTRNNVDEKGRLFVQFGEERRYLPRVIQVNKVSYELPLASELRKAFDADCFSHATPTLTDHYDEEARKFKTGAVDTADKNFILSWLSSPSAVRESIRKNLYTIGTNDPVDGTGQQIPIWANDLSANPSFPTKDEQDKLGYTAKMLRSWYERNQVLRSSLESLKEFQPDDKVHKLQAIIQQHCLERKEKVIVFVERLCTATFIEIALQNYFGGTVKIGCTVHVTSSKYELKKPKYRRELLKQFSPKSHRHSTKHELDILICTDADGVGVNLQDANVVVNYDPTEGADTLFQRAGRVLRFTNDPDRIVYLYTFIPANIQQQTRSEAWKRIRNTFDRMMKRHTKSRHILGLDVMASETVKTIDLNDPQIEERLASEFDYYETTGTNQSHPLFHHVAMREQYSDLAKTLPEGIHSAMYYGQEERVVVLIDINSEKRLLLFNTATQLFEHEHDSLEILDLIKCEEATERALVNPATVESEAKNAVRLWCEQTSTDLDNVREICAVYLLPKPKNRSVRAIIAGVINYRQRKWNKAKQ
;
A
#
# COMPACT_ATOMS: atom_id res chain seq x y z
N MET A 1 -31.26 32.91 -30.48
CA MET A 1 -32.74 32.91 -30.43
C MET A 1 -33.13 32.92 -28.97
N ASN A 2 -33.72 34.02 -28.48
CA ASN A 2 -34.20 34.12 -27.10
C ASN A 2 -35.29 33.07 -26.88
N GLN A 3 -35.09 32.17 -25.92
CA GLN A 3 -36.19 31.32 -25.43
C GLN A 3 -37.28 32.25 -24.85
N PRO A 4 -38.57 32.03 -25.13
CA PRO A 4 -39.62 32.77 -24.44
C PRO A 4 -39.68 32.31 -22.97
N ASP A 5 -39.28 33.17 -22.03
CA ASP A 5 -39.31 32.92 -20.58
C ASP A 5 -40.74 32.76 -20.00
N LYS A 6 -41.79 33.00 -20.80
CA LYS A 6 -43.19 32.91 -20.37
C LYS A 6 -44.05 32.10 -21.34
N PRO A 7 -44.97 31.26 -20.85
CA PRO A 7 -45.87 30.51 -21.69
C PRO A 7 -46.88 31.44 -22.37
N THR A 8 -47.24 31.10 -23.61
CA THR A 8 -48.37 31.72 -24.30
C THR A 8 -49.63 30.98 -23.88
N LEU A 9 -50.55 31.68 -23.22
CA LEU A 9 -51.73 31.11 -22.60
C LEU A 9 -52.99 31.71 -23.23
N ASN A 10 -53.92 30.86 -23.64
CA ASN A 10 -55.20 31.23 -24.23
C ASN A 10 -56.30 30.99 -23.21
N TYR A 11 -56.99 32.06 -22.82
CA TYR A 11 -58.13 32.00 -21.90
C TYR A 11 -59.43 32.17 -22.68
N ASP A 12 -60.47 31.50 -22.21
CA ASP A 12 -61.83 31.74 -22.61
C ASP A 12 -62.30 33.11 -22.11
N LEU A 13 -62.78 33.94 -23.04
CA LEU A 13 -63.12 35.33 -22.78
C LEU A 13 -64.37 35.51 -21.89
N GLU A 14 -65.25 34.52 -21.82
CA GLU A 14 -66.50 34.58 -21.05
C GLU A 14 -66.34 34.00 -19.64
N THR A 15 -65.60 32.91 -19.53
CA THR A 15 -65.45 32.13 -18.29
C THR A 15 -64.13 32.40 -17.55
N GLY A 16 -63.17 33.05 -18.21
CA GLY A 16 -61.82 33.26 -17.69
C GLY A 16 -61.01 31.96 -17.57
N GLU A 17 -61.45 30.88 -18.22
CA GLU A 17 -60.84 29.57 -18.11
C GLU A 17 -59.65 29.36 -19.05
N LEU A 18 -58.56 28.75 -18.57
CA LEU A 18 -57.42 28.43 -19.43
C LEU A 18 -57.74 27.31 -20.41
N MET A 19 -57.82 27.65 -21.69
CA MET A 19 -58.23 26.74 -22.75
C MET A 19 -57.08 25.99 -23.38
N SER A 20 -55.99 26.69 -23.66
CA SER A 20 -54.79 26.09 -24.22
C SER A 20 -53.57 26.92 -23.86
N GLY A 21 -52.39 26.32 -23.97
CA GLY A 21 -51.15 27.06 -23.87
C GLY A 21 -49.99 26.31 -24.48
N VAL A 22 -48.95 27.06 -24.82
CA VAL A 22 -47.67 26.54 -25.31
C VAL A 22 -46.53 27.31 -24.66
N GLY A 23 -45.55 26.60 -24.12
CA GLY A 23 -44.36 27.19 -23.50
C GLY A 23 -43.99 26.53 -22.16
N PRO A 24 -42.88 26.99 -21.54
CA PRO A 24 -42.45 26.49 -20.23
C PRO A 24 -43.48 26.87 -19.15
N GLY A 25 -43.77 25.94 -18.24
CA GLY A 25 -44.71 26.18 -17.13
C GLY A 25 -46.20 26.11 -17.52
N THR A 26 -46.51 25.79 -18.78
CA THR A 26 -47.90 25.68 -19.25
C THR A 26 -48.68 24.65 -18.42
N VAL A 27 -48.14 23.46 -18.23
CA VAL A 27 -48.83 22.39 -17.49
C VAL A 27 -49.02 22.77 -16.02
N GLU A 28 -48.03 23.36 -15.36
CA GLU A 28 -48.18 23.88 -13.99
C GLU A 28 -49.30 24.93 -13.90
N THR A 29 -49.50 25.76 -14.93
CA THR A 29 -50.58 26.75 -14.96
C THR A 29 -51.96 26.07 -15.05
N PHE A 30 -52.09 24.99 -15.82
CA PHE A 30 -53.28 24.14 -15.79
C PHE A 30 -53.50 23.51 -14.41
N LEU A 31 -52.44 23.02 -13.74
CA LEU A 31 -52.56 22.48 -12.37
C LEU A 31 -53.12 23.54 -11.41
N LYS A 32 -52.54 24.75 -11.41
CA LYS A 32 -52.96 25.90 -10.59
C LYS A 32 -54.45 26.19 -10.72
N GLN A 33 -54.98 26.13 -11.95
CA GLN A 33 -56.37 26.48 -12.23
C GLN A 33 -57.36 25.35 -11.90
N TYR A 34 -56.98 24.10 -12.15
CA TYR A 34 -57.93 22.99 -12.18
C TYR A 34 -57.80 22.01 -11.01
N TYR A 35 -56.62 21.85 -10.39
CA TYR A 35 -56.46 20.92 -9.25
C TYR A 35 -57.30 21.33 -8.03
N GLY A 36 -57.43 22.63 -7.77
CA GLY A 36 -58.25 23.15 -6.67
C GLY A 36 -59.76 22.87 -6.82
N ARG A 37 -60.21 22.41 -7.99
CA ARG A 37 -61.61 22.04 -8.27
C ARG A 37 -61.91 20.56 -8.06
N ALA A 38 -60.89 19.72 -7.97
CA ALA A 38 -61.05 18.28 -7.77
C ALA A 38 -61.59 17.99 -6.36
N LYS A 39 -62.64 17.18 -6.26
CA LYS A 39 -63.29 16.81 -4.99
C LYS A 39 -63.01 15.38 -4.57
N LYS A 40 -62.91 14.45 -5.52
CA LYS A 40 -62.80 13.00 -5.26
C LYS A 40 -61.50 12.40 -5.79
N ARG A 41 -61.17 12.59 -7.06
CA ARG A 41 -60.04 11.89 -7.72
C ARG A 41 -59.32 12.79 -8.73
N ILE A 42 -58.02 12.57 -8.87
CA ILE A 42 -57.20 13.10 -9.97
C ILE A 42 -56.56 11.90 -10.66
N ARG A 43 -56.82 11.76 -11.97
CA ARG A 43 -56.26 10.71 -12.82
C ARG A 43 -55.21 11.32 -13.73
N ILE A 44 -54.04 10.71 -13.79
CA ILE A 44 -52.89 11.21 -14.54
C ILE A 44 -52.36 10.07 -15.39
N ALA A 45 -52.46 10.20 -16.71
CA ALA A 45 -51.67 9.42 -17.64
C ALA A 45 -50.43 10.23 -17.98
N SER A 46 -49.25 9.67 -17.74
CA SER A 46 -47.97 10.33 -17.99
C SER A 46 -46.97 9.32 -18.51
N ALA A 47 -45.97 9.75 -19.28
CA ALA A 47 -44.90 8.81 -19.65
C ALA A 47 -43.94 8.55 -18.47
N TYR A 48 -43.66 9.60 -17.70
CA TYR A 48 -42.74 9.57 -16.56
C TYR A 48 -43.37 10.16 -15.30
N PHE A 49 -42.89 9.73 -14.13
CA PHE A 49 -43.34 10.21 -12.83
C PHE A 49 -42.13 10.53 -11.96
N THR A 50 -42.14 11.69 -11.30
CA THR A 50 -41.16 12.01 -10.26
C THR A 50 -41.81 12.56 -9.00
N VAL A 51 -41.15 12.41 -7.85
CA VAL A 51 -41.60 12.95 -6.55
C VAL A 51 -41.68 14.47 -6.62
N LYS A 52 -40.81 15.14 -7.38
CA LYS A 52 -40.95 16.58 -7.59
C LYS A 52 -42.23 16.95 -8.36
N GLY A 53 -42.60 16.15 -9.37
CA GLY A 53 -43.87 16.34 -10.07
C GLY A 53 -45.06 16.29 -9.11
N TYR A 54 -45.04 15.32 -8.19
CA TYR A 54 -46.02 15.18 -7.12
C TYR A 54 -45.99 16.36 -6.12
N ASP A 55 -44.83 16.79 -5.65
CA ASP A 55 -44.67 17.94 -4.75
C ASP A 55 -45.28 19.21 -5.38
N ILE A 56 -44.97 19.50 -6.65
CA ILE A 56 -45.53 20.66 -7.36
C ILE A 56 -47.05 20.54 -7.50
N GLY A 57 -47.56 19.38 -7.91
CA GLY A 57 -48.99 19.21 -8.11
C GLY A 57 -49.79 19.32 -6.81
N THR A 58 -49.28 18.77 -5.71
CA THR A 58 -49.98 18.79 -4.41
C THR A 58 -50.09 20.19 -3.80
N GLN A 59 -49.21 21.13 -4.16
CA GLN A 59 -49.28 22.53 -3.73
C GLN A 59 -50.57 23.24 -4.16
N TYR A 60 -51.21 22.78 -5.24
CA TYR A 60 -52.43 23.38 -5.80
C TYR A 60 -53.72 22.67 -5.38
N LEU A 61 -53.64 21.70 -4.47
CA LEU A 61 -54.81 21.03 -3.91
C LEU A 61 -55.44 21.86 -2.80
N THR A 62 -56.74 22.09 -2.92
CA THR A 62 -57.57 22.67 -1.85
C THR A 62 -58.11 21.58 -0.92
N ASN A 63 -58.44 20.41 -1.46
CA ASN A 63 -58.92 19.26 -0.70
C ASN A 63 -57.85 18.16 -0.57
N ARG A 64 -57.39 17.92 0.65
CA ARG A 64 -56.38 16.88 0.93
C ARG A 64 -56.92 15.45 0.83
N SER A 65 -58.23 15.21 0.76
CA SER A 65 -58.81 13.87 0.65
C SER A 65 -58.86 13.31 -0.78
N VAL A 66 -58.43 14.07 -1.79
CA VAL A 66 -58.52 13.69 -3.21
C VAL A 66 -57.59 12.53 -3.54
N GLN A 67 -58.09 11.44 -4.12
CA GLN A 67 -57.24 10.30 -4.48
C GLN A 67 -56.47 10.57 -5.78
N PHE A 68 -55.16 10.34 -5.79
CA PHE A 68 -54.33 10.35 -6.98
C PHE A 68 -54.29 8.95 -7.60
N GLN A 69 -54.50 8.88 -8.92
CA GLN A 69 -54.37 7.66 -9.70
C GLN A 69 -53.44 7.95 -10.87
N ILE A 70 -52.24 7.37 -10.85
CA ILE A 70 -51.19 7.62 -11.83
C ILE A 70 -50.97 6.38 -12.66
N LEU A 71 -51.02 6.54 -13.98
CA LEU A 71 -50.70 5.53 -14.96
C LEU A 71 -49.46 6.00 -15.74
N VAL A 72 -48.40 5.17 -15.74
CA VAL A 72 -47.08 5.50 -16.29
C VAL A 72 -46.66 4.54 -17.40
N GLY A 73 -46.07 5.04 -18.52
CA GLY A 73 -45.64 4.22 -19.67
C GLY A 73 -44.61 4.85 -20.64
N ALA A 74 -43.94 4.08 -21.52
CA ALA A 74 -42.89 4.60 -22.44
C ALA A 74 -42.95 3.99 -23.85
N GLU A 75 -42.23 4.59 -24.83
CA GLU A 75 -42.24 4.24 -26.27
C GLU A 75 -41.39 3.01 -26.66
N GLU A 76 -40.24 2.75 -26.02
CA GLU A 76 -39.34 1.63 -26.40
C GLU A 76 -38.43 1.14 -25.25
N GLY A 77 -38.14 -0.16 -25.22
CA GLY A 77 -37.06 -0.77 -24.41
C GLY A 77 -37.45 -2.02 -23.62
N ALA A 78 -36.67 -3.10 -23.77
CA ALA A 78 -36.91 -4.40 -23.15
C ALA A 78 -36.85 -4.37 -21.60
N SER A 79 -37.98 -4.73 -20.98
CA SER A 79 -38.17 -5.15 -19.59
C SER A 79 -37.94 -4.16 -18.43
N VAL A 80 -38.70 -4.46 -17.36
CA VAL A 80 -38.47 -4.24 -15.93
C VAL A 80 -39.11 -2.97 -15.32
N GLN A 81 -40.01 -3.21 -14.34
CA GLN A 81 -40.37 -2.35 -13.18
C GLN A 81 -39.27 -1.39 -12.68
N SER A 82 -37.99 -1.71 -12.93
CA SER A 82 -36.82 -0.97 -12.46
C SER A 82 -36.67 0.46 -12.99
N SER A 83 -37.28 0.85 -14.12
CA SER A 83 -37.00 2.17 -14.72
C SER A 83 -37.55 3.36 -13.93
N ILE A 84 -38.78 3.28 -13.40
CA ILE A 84 -39.39 4.40 -12.65
C ILE A 84 -38.85 4.47 -11.24
N ILE A 85 -38.65 3.31 -10.60
CA ILE A 85 -38.01 3.24 -9.28
C ILE A 85 -36.60 3.83 -9.35
N LYS A 86 -35.80 3.47 -10.37
CA LYS A 86 -34.46 4.07 -10.59
C LYS A 86 -34.51 5.57 -10.85
N GLU A 87 -35.56 6.06 -11.52
CA GLU A 87 -35.73 7.49 -11.77
C GLU A 87 -36.03 8.25 -10.47
N VAL A 88 -36.95 7.72 -9.64
CA VAL A 88 -37.24 8.24 -8.31
C VAL A 88 -35.99 8.19 -7.43
N GLU A 89 -35.26 7.08 -7.40
CA GLU A 89 -34.00 6.96 -6.65
C GLU A 89 -32.96 8.00 -7.06
N ARG A 90 -32.80 8.25 -8.37
CA ARG A 90 -31.91 9.31 -8.88
C ARG A 90 -32.36 10.69 -8.41
N GLU A 91 -33.66 10.95 -8.37
CA GLU A 91 -34.20 12.23 -7.89
C GLU A 91 -33.96 12.40 -6.37
N LEU A 92 -34.11 11.34 -5.59
CA LEU A 92 -33.87 11.36 -4.14
C LEU A 92 -32.40 11.66 -3.80
N THR A 93 -31.45 11.22 -4.62
CA THR A 93 -30.01 11.55 -4.49
C THR A 93 -29.64 12.95 -4.99
N SER A 94 -30.59 13.74 -5.50
CA SER A 94 -30.36 15.10 -5.97
C SER A 94 -30.22 16.09 -4.81
N CYS A 95 -29.20 16.94 -4.87
CA CYS A 95 -28.92 17.94 -3.85
C CYS A 95 -29.75 19.23 -4.01
N LYS A 96 -30.50 19.38 -5.12
CA LYS A 96 -31.19 20.63 -5.49
C LYS A 96 -32.28 21.02 -4.52
N GLU A 97 -33.03 20.03 -4.06
CA GLU A 97 -34.24 20.24 -3.30
C GLU A 97 -34.36 19.26 -2.14
N ASP A 98 -34.83 19.75 -1.01
CA ASP A 98 -35.23 18.90 0.10
C ASP A 98 -36.62 18.30 -0.20
N LEU A 99 -36.63 17.02 -0.57
CA LEU A 99 -37.84 16.27 -0.89
C LEU A 99 -38.38 15.48 0.31
N TRP A 100 -37.76 15.57 1.50
CA TRP A 100 -38.11 14.71 2.63
C TRP A 100 -39.59 14.83 3.00
N ASN A 101 -40.10 16.06 3.10
CA ASN A 101 -41.50 16.32 3.42
C ASN A 101 -42.44 15.83 2.30
N ALA A 102 -42.05 15.97 1.04
CA ALA A 102 -42.83 15.49 -0.10
C ALA A 102 -42.92 13.94 -0.10
N VAL A 103 -41.80 13.25 0.14
CA VAL A 103 -41.74 11.79 0.27
C VAL A 103 -42.55 11.31 1.46
N TYR A 104 -42.40 11.95 2.63
CA TYR A 104 -43.17 11.63 3.82
C TYR A 104 -44.68 11.73 3.56
N GLN A 105 -45.13 12.83 2.95
CA GLN A 105 -46.54 13.00 2.59
C GLN A 105 -46.99 11.97 1.54
N LEU A 106 -46.16 11.67 0.54
CA LEU A 106 -46.45 10.67 -0.48
C LEU A 106 -46.67 9.28 0.15
N VAL A 107 -45.78 8.86 1.04
CA VAL A 107 -45.88 7.60 1.79
C VAL A 107 -47.17 7.54 2.61
N GLN A 108 -47.51 8.61 3.35
CA GLN A 108 -48.77 8.66 4.10
C GLN A 108 -50.01 8.53 3.19
N ARG A 109 -49.98 9.12 1.99
CA ARG A 109 -51.07 8.99 1.02
C ARG A 109 -51.14 7.59 0.42
N MET A 110 -50.01 6.97 0.14
CA MET A 110 -49.96 5.57 -0.32
C MET A 110 -50.57 4.63 0.72
N GLU A 111 -50.20 4.78 2.00
CA GLU A 111 -50.72 3.97 3.11
C GLU A 111 -52.21 4.17 3.37
N SER A 112 -52.72 5.39 3.16
CA SER A 112 -54.14 5.71 3.31
C SER A 112 -54.97 5.49 2.04
N ASN A 113 -54.40 4.81 1.02
CA ASN A 113 -55.04 4.55 -0.27
C ASN A 113 -55.49 5.84 -1.00
N GLN A 114 -54.85 6.97 -0.72
CA GLN A 114 -55.05 8.26 -1.39
C GLN A 114 -54.10 8.47 -2.57
N PHE A 115 -53.20 7.52 -2.83
CA PHE A 115 -52.29 7.55 -3.96
C PHE A 115 -52.13 6.13 -4.52
N ILE A 116 -52.32 5.99 -5.83
CA ILE A 116 -52.19 4.74 -6.57
C ILE A 116 -51.32 5.03 -7.80
N ILE A 117 -50.34 4.16 -8.06
CA ILE A 117 -49.50 4.24 -9.26
C ILE A 117 -49.39 2.87 -9.92
N ARG A 118 -49.57 2.80 -11.25
CA ARG A 118 -49.48 1.57 -12.03
C ARG A 118 -48.67 1.73 -13.30
N ASP A 119 -47.99 0.67 -13.68
CA ASP A 119 -47.16 0.58 -14.88
C ASP A 119 -47.95 0.00 -16.06
N ALA A 120 -48.11 0.81 -17.10
CA ALA A 120 -48.78 0.40 -18.34
C ALA A 120 -47.84 -0.31 -19.33
N ARG A 121 -46.52 -0.35 -19.09
CA ARG A 121 -45.53 -0.90 -20.06
C ARG A 121 -45.64 -2.41 -20.27
N GLU A 122 -46.14 -3.14 -19.27
CA GLU A 122 -46.34 -4.58 -19.35
C GLU A 122 -47.74 -4.96 -19.90
N MET A 123 -48.51 -3.98 -20.39
CA MET A 123 -49.81 -4.25 -21.00
C MET A 123 -49.63 -4.87 -22.38
N VAL A 124 -50.30 -5.99 -22.61
CA VAL A 124 -50.35 -6.68 -23.91
C VAL A 124 -51.76 -6.64 -24.50
N ASP A 125 -51.85 -6.55 -25.83
CA ASP A 125 -53.11 -6.69 -26.55
C ASP A 125 -53.59 -8.16 -26.57
N ALA A 126 -54.76 -8.41 -27.14
CA ALA A 126 -55.34 -9.75 -27.23
C ALA A 126 -54.49 -10.77 -28.04
N ARG A 127 -53.43 -10.31 -28.72
CA ARG A 127 -52.49 -11.11 -29.51
C ARG A 127 -51.13 -11.28 -28.80
N GLY A 128 -50.98 -10.75 -27.58
CA GLY A 128 -49.74 -10.81 -26.80
C GLY A 128 -48.70 -9.76 -27.22
N ILE A 129 -49.11 -8.70 -27.93
CA ILE A 129 -48.21 -7.63 -28.39
C ILE A 129 -48.25 -6.48 -27.36
N GLU A 130 -47.07 -5.99 -26.95
CA GLU A 130 -46.96 -4.84 -26.04
C GLU A 130 -47.68 -3.60 -26.59
N ILE A 131 -48.45 -2.94 -25.72
CA ILE A 131 -49.21 -1.75 -26.06
C ILE A 131 -48.33 -0.51 -25.80
N ALA A 132 -47.96 0.20 -26.86
CA ALA A 132 -47.25 1.47 -26.72
C ALA A 132 -48.13 2.52 -26.00
N PHE A 133 -47.69 2.96 -24.81
CA PHE A 133 -48.41 3.91 -23.97
C PHE A 133 -47.66 5.25 -23.91
N HIS A 134 -48.08 6.23 -24.73
CA HIS A 134 -47.47 7.57 -24.82
C HIS A 134 -48.48 8.72 -24.59
N CYS A 135 -49.59 8.44 -23.91
CA CYS A 135 -50.63 9.44 -23.67
C CYS A 135 -50.33 10.27 -22.41
N LYS A 136 -50.41 11.61 -22.54
CA LYS A 136 -50.21 12.55 -21.44
C LYS A 136 -51.47 13.39 -21.26
N TYR A 137 -52.26 13.04 -20.26
CA TYR A 137 -53.50 13.72 -19.96
C TYR A 137 -53.83 13.62 -18.48
N TYR A 138 -54.62 14.59 -18.03
CA TYR A 138 -54.95 14.81 -16.64
C TYR A 138 -56.45 15.00 -16.54
N ILE A 139 -57.08 14.26 -15.62
CA ILE A 139 -58.52 14.33 -15.39
C ILE A 139 -58.76 14.65 -13.92
N CYS A 140 -59.46 15.74 -13.65
CA CYS A 140 -60.00 16.03 -12.32
C CYS A 140 -61.45 15.55 -12.25
N ASP A 141 -61.71 14.65 -11.29
CA ASP A 141 -62.96 13.91 -11.14
C ASP A 141 -63.39 13.30 -12.49
N ASP A 142 -64.60 13.57 -12.95
CA ASP A 142 -65.14 13.06 -14.21
C ASP A 142 -65.58 14.21 -15.15
N SER A 143 -65.10 15.43 -14.90
CA SER A 143 -65.63 16.65 -15.53
C SER A 143 -64.60 17.58 -16.16
N ILE A 144 -63.34 17.50 -15.78
CA ILE A 144 -62.29 18.39 -16.29
C ILE A 144 -61.15 17.53 -16.81
N LEU A 145 -60.84 17.66 -18.11
CA LEU A 145 -59.77 16.94 -18.78
C LEU A 145 -58.92 17.93 -19.56
N TRP A 146 -57.60 17.84 -19.44
CA TRP A 146 -56.68 18.42 -20.41
C TRP A 146 -55.66 17.38 -20.85
N HIS A 147 -55.25 17.49 -22.10
CA HIS A 147 -54.19 16.67 -22.67
C HIS A 147 -53.06 17.56 -23.16
N GLY A 148 -51.87 16.99 -23.30
CA GLY A 148 -50.70 17.76 -23.69
C GLY A 148 -49.48 16.91 -23.96
N SER A 149 -48.32 17.56 -24.00
CA SER A 149 -47.03 16.91 -24.17
C SER A 149 -46.25 16.73 -22.85
N GLY A 150 -46.72 17.36 -21.76
CA GLY A 150 -45.97 17.41 -20.50
C GLY A 150 -46.23 16.27 -19.52
N ASN A 151 -45.13 15.66 -19.10
CA ASN A 151 -45.11 14.59 -18.10
C ASN A 151 -45.28 15.13 -16.67
N TYR A 152 -45.80 14.29 -15.77
CA TYR A 152 -45.95 14.59 -14.35
C TYR A 152 -44.63 14.45 -13.58
N THR A 153 -43.69 15.32 -13.95
CA THR A 153 -42.31 15.38 -13.47
C THR A 153 -41.95 16.84 -13.20
N GLY A 154 -40.93 17.11 -12.37
CA GLY A 154 -40.52 18.50 -12.09
C GLY A 154 -40.24 19.33 -13.35
N ARG A 155 -39.54 18.73 -14.33
CA ARG A 155 -39.21 19.40 -15.61
C ARG A 155 -40.42 19.55 -16.53
N GLY A 156 -41.20 18.49 -16.70
CA GLY A 156 -42.39 18.52 -17.57
C GLY A 156 -43.46 19.51 -17.10
N LEU A 157 -43.51 19.81 -15.80
CA LEU A 157 -44.46 20.79 -15.28
C LEU A 157 -43.98 22.24 -15.43
N ARG A 158 -42.67 22.51 -15.30
CA ARG A 158 -42.13 23.88 -15.16
C ARG A 158 -41.21 24.35 -16.29
N THR A 159 -40.29 23.52 -16.76
CA THR A 159 -39.15 23.98 -17.56
C THR A 159 -39.24 23.58 -19.02
N THR A 160 -39.84 22.44 -19.33
CA THR A 160 -39.96 21.97 -20.72
C THR A 160 -41.00 22.82 -21.46
N ILE A 161 -40.73 23.12 -22.73
CA ILE A 161 -41.72 23.76 -23.61
C ILE A 161 -42.80 22.73 -23.91
N GLU A 162 -43.94 22.87 -23.25
CA GLU A 162 -45.05 21.94 -23.37
C GLU A 162 -46.27 22.62 -23.98
N GLN A 163 -47.09 21.82 -24.66
CA GLN A 163 -48.45 22.19 -25.04
C GLN A 163 -49.44 21.53 -24.08
N ALA A 164 -50.49 22.26 -23.71
CA ALA A 164 -51.67 21.69 -23.06
C ALA A 164 -52.96 22.31 -23.63
N SER A 165 -54.00 21.50 -23.74
CA SER A 165 -55.33 21.89 -24.25
C SER A 165 -56.44 21.25 -23.41
N LEU A 166 -57.42 22.07 -23.04
CA LEU A 166 -58.61 21.66 -22.30
C LEU A 166 -59.64 20.99 -23.24
N ILE A 167 -60.22 19.88 -22.80
CA ILE A 167 -61.37 19.23 -23.43
C ILE A 167 -62.63 19.52 -22.61
N ARG A 168 -63.63 20.13 -23.26
CA ARG A 168 -64.92 20.51 -22.63
C ARG A 168 -66.07 19.55 -22.92
N SER A 169 -65.92 18.70 -23.93
CA SER A 169 -66.98 17.79 -24.37
C SER A 169 -67.20 16.69 -23.32
N ALA A 170 -68.31 16.74 -22.60
CA ALA A 170 -68.64 15.74 -21.58
C ALA A 170 -68.60 14.28 -22.11
N PRO A 171 -69.09 13.97 -23.34
CA PRO A 171 -68.91 12.65 -23.94
C PRO A 171 -67.43 12.24 -24.13
N GLU A 172 -66.57 13.18 -24.53
CA GLU A 172 -65.13 12.91 -24.68
C GLU A 172 -64.45 12.68 -23.34
N VAL A 173 -64.73 13.53 -22.34
CA VAL A 173 -64.21 13.34 -20.97
C VAL A 173 -64.58 11.96 -20.44
N LYS A 174 -65.83 11.54 -20.62
CA LYS A 174 -66.31 10.21 -20.21
C LYS A 174 -65.55 9.08 -20.92
N SER A 175 -65.32 9.20 -22.23
CA SER A 175 -64.53 8.23 -23.02
C SER A 175 -63.10 8.09 -22.48
N PHE A 176 -62.45 9.21 -22.15
CA PHE A 176 -61.09 9.20 -21.56
C PHE A 176 -61.08 8.60 -20.14
N VAL A 177 -62.09 8.87 -19.32
CA VAL A 177 -62.23 8.23 -18.00
C VAL A 177 -62.40 6.72 -18.14
N GLU A 178 -63.28 6.25 -19.01
CA GLU A 178 -63.50 4.82 -19.26
C GLU A 178 -62.24 4.12 -19.78
N ARG A 179 -61.50 4.79 -20.67
CA ARG A 179 -60.20 4.32 -21.16
C ARG A 179 -59.18 4.23 -20.03
N PHE A 180 -59.01 5.29 -19.23
CA PHE A 180 -58.09 5.30 -18.10
C PHE A 180 -58.39 4.17 -17.11
N GLU A 181 -59.65 3.99 -16.73
CA GLU A 181 -60.06 2.92 -15.80
C GLU A 181 -59.83 1.51 -16.38
N LYS A 182 -59.97 1.35 -17.70
CA LYS A 182 -59.64 0.09 -18.38
C LYS A 182 -58.13 -0.18 -18.33
N ASP A 183 -57.33 0.82 -18.70
CA ASP A 183 -55.87 0.69 -18.74
C ASP A 183 -55.31 0.47 -17.34
N MET A 184 -55.83 1.20 -16.33
CA MET A 184 -55.47 1.04 -14.93
C MET A 184 -55.74 -0.37 -14.40
N ARG A 185 -56.82 -1.05 -14.84
CA ARG A 185 -57.10 -2.45 -14.46
C ARG A 185 -56.11 -3.45 -15.05
N GLY A 186 -55.64 -3.21 -16.28
CA GLY A 186 -54.67 -4.07 -16.96
C GLY A 186 -53.21 -3.79 -16.61
N ALA A 187 -52.93 -2.61 -16.05
CA ALA A 187 -51.60 -2.17 -15.64
C ALA A 187 -51.14 -2.83 -14.32
N LYS A 188 -49.83 -3.00 -14.20
CA LYS A 188 -49.19 -3.64 -13.06
C LYS A 188 -49.08 -2.69 -11.87
N ASP A 189 -49.30 -3.19 -10.67
CA ASP A 189 -49.20 -2.39 -9.45
C ASP A 189 -47.74 -2.09 -9.08
N LEU A 190 -47.38 -0.80 -9.05
CA LEU A 190 -46.06 -0.33 -8.61
C LEU A 190 -46.04 0.13 -7.16
N LEU A 191 -47.22 0.22 -6.52
CA LEU A 191 -47.36 0.75 -5.18
C LEU A 191 -46.51 -0.01 -4.14
N PRO A 192 -46.49 -1.37 -4.10
CA PRO A 192 -45.74 -2.09 -3.08
C PRO A 192 -44.22 -1.83 -3.15
N ASP A 193 -43.64 -1.92 -4.35
CA ASP A 193 -42.21 -1.75 -4.57
C ASP A 193 -41.76 -0.31 -4.28
N LEU A 194 -42.53 0.68 -4.76
CA LEU A 194 -42.22 2.09 -4.54
C LEU A 194 -42.39 2.47 -3.07
N LEU A 195 -43.46 2.00 -2.40
CA LEU A 195 -43.71 2.26 -0.98
C LEU A 195 -42.59 1.70 -0.11
N GLU A 196 -42.13 0.46 -0.39
CA GLU A 196 -41.02 -0.13 0.34
C GLU A 196 -39.74 0.71 0.19
N ARG A 197 -39.42 1.15 -1.04
CA ARG A 197 -38.23 1.97 -1.29
C ARG A 197 -38.29 3.33 -0.60
N LEU A 198 -39.42 4.02 -0.68
CA LEU A 198 -39.59 5.34 -0.06
C LEU A 198 -39.57 5.24 1.47
N ARG A 199 -40.16 4.19 2.06
CA ARG A 199 -40.06 3.92 3.51
C ARG A 199 -38.63 3.70 3.95
N LYS A 200 -37.87 2.88 3.22
CA LYS A 200 -36.45 2.62 3.50
C LYS A 200 -35.61 3.90 3.42
N TRP A 201 -35.93 4.79 2.49
CA TRP A 201 -35.24 6.08 2.34
C TRP A 201 -35.56 7.07 3.47
N LEU A 202 -36.80 7.05 3.99
CA LEU A 202 -37.19 7.92 5.12
C LEU A 202 -36.58 7.50 6.47
N ASP A 203 -36.14 6.25 6.61
CA ASP A 203 -35.59 5.71 7.85
C ASP A 203 -34.05 5.81 7.88
N LEU A 204 -33.48 5.81 9.09
CA LEU A 204 -32.04 5.74 9.26
C LEU A 204 -31.57 4.30 9.25
N VAL A 205 -30.61 3.97 8.40
CA VAL A 205 -29.95 2.65 8.40
C VAL A 205 -28.92 2.56 9.54
N PRO A 206 -28.45 1.35 9.93
CA PRO A 206 -27.32 1.22 10.85
C PRO A 206 -26.08 2.01 10.35
N PRO A 207 -25.31 2.68 11.25
CA PRO A 207 -24.13 3.45 10.86
C PRO A 207 -23.11 2.62 10.06
N PHE A 208 -23.01 1.35 10.42
CA PHE A 208 -22.15 0.38 9.74
C PHE A 208 -22.45 0.25 8.24
N HIS A 209 -23.73 0.33 7.83
CA HIS A 209 -24.08 0.27 6.41
C HIS A 209 -23.60 1.50 5.64
N VAL A 210 -23.77 2.70 6.19
CA VAL A 210 -23.25 3.93 5.56
C VAL A 210 -21.72 3.87 5.47
N TYR A 211 -21.05 3.45 6.56
CA TYR A 211 -19.61 3.25 6.58
C TYR A 211 -19.13 2.27 5.49
N LEU A 212 -19.77 1.10 5.35
CA LEU A 212 -19.45 0.13 4.28
C LEU A 212 -19.70 0.68 2.88
N LEU A 213 -20.81 1.39 2.67
CA LEU A 213 -21.11 2.01 1.39
C LEU A 213 -20.05 3.05 1.02
N ILE A 214 -19.61 3.88 1.97
CA ILE A 214 -18.53 4.84 1.77
C ILE A 214 -17.23 4.13 1.38
N LEU A 215 -16.84 3.09 2.13
CA LEU A 215 -15.64 2.29 1.83
C LEU A 215 -15.67 1.66 0.43
N HIS A 216 -16.83 1.13 0.04
CA HIS A 216 -17.03 0.54 -1.27
C HIS A 216 -16.98 1.60 -2.38
N LYS A 217 -17.64 2.74 -2.18
CA LYS A 217 -17.76 3.78 -3.20
C LYS A 217 -16.46 4.56 -3.39
N LEU A 218 -15.73 4.92 -2.33
CA LEU A 218 -14.48 5.69 -2.43
C LEU A 218 -13.40 4.97 -3.22
N ASN A 219 -13.44 3.65 -3.25
CA ASN A 219 -12.34 2.87 -3.78
C ASN A 219 -12.68 2.22 -5.13
N LYS A 220 -12.32 2.89 -6.23
CA LYS A 220 -12.33 2.30 -7.59
C LYS A 220 -11.11 1.39 -7.84
N LEU A 221 -10.20 1.25 -6.88
CA LEU A 221 -8.99 0.44 -7.04
C LEU A 221 -9.36 -1.05 -6.95
N PHE A 222 -8.75 -1.86 -7.81
CA PHE A 222 -8.85 -3.33 -7.88
C PHE A 222 -10.10 -3.94 -8.57
N GLU A 223 -10.95 -3.16 -9.25
CA GLU A 223 -12.02 -3.71 -10.10
C GLU A 223 -11.46 -4.27 -11.41
N ARG A 224 -10.88 -5.47 -11.38
CA ARG A 224 -10.54 -6.23 -12.59
C ARG A 224 -10.60 -7.73 -12.37
N GLU A 225 -10.90 -8.46 -13.43
CA GLU A 225 -10.79 -9.92 -13.45
C GLU A 225 -9.32 -10.36 -13.42
N ALA A 226 -9.07 -11.54 -12.87
CA ALA A 226 -7.72 -12.11 -12.79
C ALA A 226 -7.22 -12.49 -14.19
N GLU A 227 -6.17 -11.82 -14.66
CA GLU A 227 -5.48 -12.25 -15.87
C GLU A 227 -4.67 -13.54 -15.61
N PRO A 228 -4.72 -14.54 -16.51
CA PRO A 228 -3.96 -15.77 -16.35
C PRO A 228 -2.46 -15.52 -16.15
N GLY A 229 -1.93 -15.95 -15.01
CA GLY A 229 -0.49 -15.88 -14.69
C GLY A 229 -0.03 -14.59 -14.00
N LEU A 230 -0.93 -13.67 -13.67
CA LEU A 230 -0.64 -12.46 -12.89
C LEU A 230 -1.16 -12.61 -11.45
N ASP A 231 -0.26 -12.52 -10.46
CA ASP A 231 -0.69 -12.49 -9.06
C ASP A 231 -1.42 -11.16 -8.77
N LEU A 232 -2.70 -11.25 -8.38
CA LEU A 232 -3.47 -10.10 -7.91
C LEU A 232 -3.05 -9.70 -6.48
N PRO A 233 -3.17 -8.41 -6.14
CA PRO A 233 -2.87 -7.95 -4.79
C PRO A 233 -3.86 -8.56 -3.78
N VAL A 234 -3.33 -9.25 -2.77
CA VAL A 234 -4.13 -9.76 -1.64
C VAL A 234 -4.54 -8.62 -0.70
N TYR A 235 -5.51 -8.87 0.18
CA TYR A 235 -6.14 -7.84 1.02
C TYR A 235 -5.16 -6.92 1.76
N TYR A 236 -4.06 -7.46 2.33
CA TYR A 236 -3.10 -6.64 3.08
C TYR A 236 -2.24 -5.76 2.17
N GLN A 237 -2.03 -6.18 0.92
CA GLN A 237 -1.32 -5.38 -0.08
C GLN A 237 -2.22 -4.25 -0.59
N GLN A 238 -3.53 -4.49 -0.72
CA GLN A 238 -4.46 -3.47 -1.20
C GLN A 238 -4.41 -2.20 -0.34
N ALA A 239 -4.34 -2.33 0.99
CA ALA A 239 -4.22 -1.20 1.90
C ALA A 239 -2.97 -0.35 1.63
N ILE A 240 -1.78 -0.96 1.54
CA ILE A 240 -0.55 -0.22 1.30
C ILE A 240 -0.53 0.42 -0.10
N ILE A 241 -1.14 -0.26 -1.09
CA ILE A 241 -1.24 0.24 -2.47
C ILE A 241 -2.13 1.47 -2.53
N MET A 242 -3.30 1.45 -1.88
CA MET A 242 -4.22 2.60 -1.84
C MET A 242 -3.52 3.84 -1.27
N ARG A 243 -2.86 3.68 -0.12
CA ARG A 243 -2.10 4.76 0.52
C ARG A 243 -1.00 5.29 -0.38
N ALA A 244 -0.22 4.40 -1.00
CA ALA A 244 0.86 4.82 -1.88
C ALA A 244 0.36 5.55 -3.13
N VAL A 245 -0.78 5.14 -3.71
CA VAL A 245 -1.41 5.85 -4.84
C VAL A 245 -1.83 7.26 -4.42
N GLU A 246 -2.42 7.42 -3.23
CA GLU A 246 -2.79 8.73 -2.68
C GLU A 246 -1.57 9.61 -2.37
N GLN A 247 -0.54 9.05 -1.73
CA GLN A 247 0.73 9.72 -1.48
C GLN A 247 1.37 10.24 -2.77
N VAL A 248 1.38 9.43 -3.82
CA VAL A 248 1.90 9.88 -5.13
C VAL A 248 1.00 10.94 -5.76
N LYS A 249 -0.32 10.90 -5.57
CA LYS A 249 -1.21 11.97 -6.06
C LYS A 249 -0.95 13.31 -5.36
N LEU A 250 -0.69 13.29 -4.05
CA LEU A 250 -0.52 14.49 -3.21
C LEU A 250 0.91 15.04 -3.25
N TYR A 251 1.90 14.15 -3.25
CA TYR A 251 3.31 14.52 -3.04
C TYR A 251 4.24 14.08 -4.17
N ASP A 252 3.72 13.43 -5.22
CA ASP A 252 4.50 12.79 -6.31
C ASP A 252 5.57 11.80 -5.79
N GLY A 253 5.46 11.36 -4.53
CA GLY A 253 6.49 10.63 -3.81
C GLY A 253 5.93 9.68 -2.76
N SER A 254 6.49 8.47 -2.67
CA SER A 254 6.13 7.49 -1.62
C SER A 254 7.32 6.59 -1.25
N ILE A 255 7.47 6.30 0.03
CA ILE A 255 8.38 5.27 0.55
C ILE A 255 7.53 4.17 1.18
N ILE A 256 7.68 2.96 0.67
CA ILE A 256 7.00 1.77 1.17
C ILE A 256 8.03 0.88 1.84
N ILE A 257 7.86 0.73 3.14
CA ILE A 257 8.64 -0.14 3.99
C ILE A 257 7.83 -1.40 4.20
N ALA A 258 8.20 -2.47 3.51
CA ALA A 258 7.50 -3.75 3.63
C ALA A 258 8.48 -4.84 3.99
N ALA A 259 8.11 -5.69 4.95
CA ALA A 259 8.90 -6.86 5.30
C ALA A 259 9.20 -7.72 4.06
N THR A 260 10.33 -8.41 4.10
CA THR A 260 10.71 -9.34 3.04
C THR A 260 9.69 -10.48 2.96
N GLY A 261 9.33 -10.87 1.74
CA GLY A 261 8.31 -11.90 1.51
C GLY A 261 6.85 -11.41 1.38
N LEU A 262 6.55 -10.15 1.69
CA LEU A 262 5.17 -9.61 1.61
C LEU A 262 4.71 -9.20 0.19
N GLY A 263 5.54 -9.42 -0.83
CA GLY A 263 5.18 -9.17 -2.24
C GLY A 263 5.37 -7.72 -2.72
N LYS A 264 6.51 -7.10 -2.38
CA LYS A 264 6.90 -5.75 -2.85
C LYS A 264 6.79 -5.58 -4.38
N THR A 265 7.16 -6.59 -5.15
CA THR A 265 7.01 -6.60 -6.62
C THR A 265 5.55 -6.39 -7.04
N VAL A 266 4.63 -7.15 -6.44
CA VAL A 266 3.17 -7.05 -6.70
C VAL A 266 2.65 -5.68 -6.28
N ILE A 267 3.04 -5.22 -5.08
CA ILE A 267 2.68 -3.89 -4.56
C ILE A 267 3.09 -2.79 -5.53
N GLY A 268 4.37 -2.72 -5.91
CA GLY A 268 4.87 -1.65 -6.77
C GLY A 268 4.33 -1.70 -8.19
N ALA A 269 4.17 -2.89 -8.78
CA ALA A 269 3.55 -3.04 -10.09
C ALA A 269 2.08 -2.62 -10.08
N GLU A 270 1.36 -2.89 -8.99
CA GLU A 270 -0.03 -2.48 -8.81
C GLU A 270 -0.20 -0.99 -8.61
N ILE A 271 0.67 -0.35 -7.80
CA ILE A 271 0.66 1.10 -7.69
C ILE A 271 0.88 1.76 -9.05
N ALA A 272 1.83 1.26 -9.84
CA ALA A 272 2.06 1.76 -11.20
C ALA A 272 0.80 1.65 -12.07
N TYR A 273 0.13 0.48 -12.03
CA TYR A 273 -1.12 0.24 -12.74
C TYR A 273 -2.24 1.20 -12.33
N GLN A 274 -2.46 1.37 -11.04
CA GLN A 274 -3.48 2.29 -10.54
C GLN A 274 -3.17 3.73 -10.97
N LEU A 275 -1.91 4.16 -10.89
CA LEU A 275 -1.49 5.49 -11.38
C LEU A 275 -1.67 5.65 -12.90
N ARG A 276 -1.55 4.57 -13.69
CA ARG A 276 -1.88 4.59 -15.13
C ARG A 276 -3.34 4.89 -15.38
N LEU A 277 -4.25 4.27 -14.62
CA LEU A 277 -5.69 4.52 -14.74
C LEU A 277 -6.03 5.99 -14.46
N PHE A 278 -5.29 6.64 -13.54
CA PHE A 278 -5.37 8.09 -13.31
C PHE A 278 -4.54 8.95 -14.28
N LYS A 279 -4.02 8.38 -15.38
CA LYS A 279 -3.18 9.07 -16.39
C LYS A 279 -1.90 9.72 -15.82
N ARG A 280 -1.43 9.25 -14.66
CA ARG A 280 -0.22 9.72 -13.96
C ARG A 280 1.03 8.88 -14.28
N ALA A 281 0.87 7.64 -14.76
CA ALA A 281 2.00 6.77 -15.10
C ALA A 281 1.81 6.10 -16.47
N LYS A 282 2.62 6.48 -17.46
CA LYS A 282 2.67 5.84 -18.79
C LYS A 282 4.04 5.21 -19.06
N HIS A 283 5.09 5.82 -18.51
CA HIS A 283 6.46 5.34 -18.56
C HIS A 283 6.91 4.92 -17.16
N VAL A 284 7.41 3.69 -17.02
CA VAL A 284 7.90 3.14 -15.76
C VAL A 284 9.37 2.85 -15.89
N ILE A 285 10.19 3.55 -15.10
CA ILE A 285 11.62 3.28 -14.97
C ILE A 285 11.81 2.49 -13.67
N LEU A 286 12.18 1.23 -13.78
CA LEU A 286 12.49 0.39 -12.63
C LEU A 286 13.99 0.43 -12.38
N ILE A 287 14.39 0.71 -11.15
CA ILE A 287 15.76 0.58 -10.67
C ILE A 287 15.75 -0.54 -9.63
N ALA A 288 16.32 -1.69 -9.97
CA ALA A 288 16.24 -2.88 -9.13
C ALA A 288 17.43 -3.83 -9.36
N PRO A 289 17.70 -4.79 -8.45
CA PRO A 289 18.68 -5.84 -8.71
C PRO A 289 18.35 -6.63 -9.97
N GLN A 290 19.37 -7.05 -10.73
CA GLN A 290 19.15 -7.78 -11.99
C GLN A 290 18.34 -9.09 -11.80
N ALA A 291 18.40 -9.69 -10.60
CA ALA A 291 17.70 -10.93 -10.28
C ALA A 291 16.16 -10.82 -10.35
N VAL A 292 15.59 -9.66 -10.02
CA VAL A 292 14.13 -9.46 -9.98
C VAL A 292 13.56 -8.92 -11.31
N HIS A 293 14.41 -8.56 -12.28
CA HIS A 293 13.98 -7.93 -13.52
C HIS A 293 12.95 -8.76 -14.29
N ASP A 294 13.13 -10.08 -14.36
CA ASP A 294 12.21 -10.96 -15.09
C ASP A 294 10.85 -11.10 -14.38
N GLU A 295 10.84 -11.06 -13.03
CA GLU A 295 9.61 -11.03 -12.23
C GLU A 295 8.84 -9.73 -12.46
N TRP A 296 9.51 -8.58 -12.34
CA TRP A 296 8.92 -7.27 -12.62
C TRP A 296 8.40 -7.14 -14.06
N LYS A 297 9.15 -7.61 -15.06
CA LYS A 297 8.69 -7.62 -16.46
C LYS A 297 7.38 -8.37 -16.63
N ARG A 298 7.19 -9.49 -15.93
CA ARG A 298 5.94 -10.26 -15.97
C ARG A 298 4.77 -9.43 -15.45
N HIS A 299 4.93 -8.75 -14.33
CA HIS A 299 3.86 -7.95 -13.73
C HIS A 299 3.58 -6.63 -14.48
N ILE A 300 4.57 -6.06 -15.16
CA ILE A 300 4.42 -4.77 -15.86
C ILE A 300 4.02 -4.92 -17.33
N LYS A 301 4.59 -5.88 -18.09
CA LYS A 301 4.32 -6.01 -19.54
C LYS A 301 2.85 -6.33 -19.85
N ALA A 302 2.20 -7.12 -19.01
CA ALA A 302 0.76 -7.43 -19.15
C ALA A 302 -0.12 -6.17 -19.08
N ARG A 303 0.42 -5.05 -18.58
CA ARG A 303 -0.31 -3.83 -18.26
C ARG A 303 0.02 -2.66 -19.19
N GLU A 304 0.59 -2.95 -20.36
CA GLU A 304 0.85 -2.02 -21.48
C GLU A 304 1.62 -0.74 -21.11
N PHE A 305 2.62 -0.86 -20.25
CA PHE A 305 3.55 0.23 -19.94
C PHE A 305 4.72 0.29 -20.92
N PHE A 306 5.27 1.49 -21.13
CA PHE A 306 6.66 1.63 -21.53
C PHE A 306 7.53 1.35 -20.31
N PHE A 307 8.27 0.24 -20.32
CA PHE A 307 8.96 -0.28 -19.14
C PHE A 307 10.46 -0.45 -19.37
N GLU A 308 11.25 0.26 -18.57
CA GLU A 308 12.71 0.30 -18.65
C GLU A 308 13.36 -0.18 -17.35
N PRO A 309 13.81 -1.45 -17.26
CA PRO A 309 14.49 -1.98 -16.08
C PRO A 309 16.00 -1.70 -16.11
N ILE A 310 16.48 -1.05 -15.06
CA ILE A 310 17.85 -0.61 -14.85
C ILE A 310 18.43 -1.33 -13.63
N SER A 311 19.66 -1.81 -13.75
CA SER A 311 20.38 -2.44 -12.63
C SER A 311 20.90 -1.36 -11.68
N ILE A 312 20.83 -1.61 -10.36
CA ILE A 312 21.31 -0.68 -9.31
C ILE A 312 22.71 -0.13 -9.61
N GLU A 313 23.65 -1.00 -9.99
CA GLU A 313 25.05 -0.63 -10.27
C GLU A 313 25.20 0.45 -11.34
N THR A 314 24.29 0.52 -12.32
CA THR A 314 24.38 1.45 -13.44
C THR A 314 24.29 2.91 -12.97
N LEU A 315 23.54 3.19 -11.89
CA LEU A 315 23.42 4.53 -11.33
C LEU A 315 24.69 5.03 -10.64
N PHE A 316 25.60 4.13 -10.26
CA PHE A 316 26.85 4.45 -9.58
C PHE A 316 28.06 4.54 -10.53
N LYS A 317 27.93 4.07 -11.78
CA LYS A 317 29.01 4.09 -12.77
C LYS A 317 28.98 5.37 -13.60
N ASP A 318 30.16 5.93 -13.89
CA ASP A 318 30.30 7.12 -14.72
C ASP A 318 30.08 6.78 -16.21
N SER A 319 29.58 7.73 -16.99
CA SER A 319 29.38 7.58 -18.42
C SER A 319 30.65 7.81 -19.24
N VAL A 320 31.72 8.35 -18.64
CA VAL A 320 32.98 8.68 -19.34
C VAL A 320 34.02 7.55 -19.26
N ASP A 321 33.78 6.51 -18.45
CA ASP A 321 34.69 5.36 -18.38
C ASP A 321 34.50 4.46 -19.63
N GLU A 322 35.57 4.28 -20.42
CA GLU A 322 35.67 3.41 -21.63
C GLU A 322 35.57 1.90 -21.31
N THR A 323 34.75 1.54 -20.33
CA THR A 323 34.48 0.16 -19.95
C THR A 323 33.39 -0.44 -20.85
N PRO A 324 33.31 -1.79 -21.01
CA PRO A 324 32.24 -2.45 -21.77
C PRO A 324 30.82 -2.15 -21.27
N THR A 325 30.65 -1.45 -20.13
CA THR A 325 29.38 -0.97 -19.58
C THR A 325 28.93 0.42 -20.07
N HIS A 326 29.75 1.14 -20.86
CA HIS A 326 29.45 2.48 -21.38
C HIS A 326 28.08 2.58 -22.07
N HIS A 327 27.72 1.56 -22.86
CA HIS A 327 26.43 1.50 -23.56
C HIS A 327 25.22 1.57 -22.61
N LYS A 328 25.27 0.89 -21.45
CA LYS A 328 24.15 0.87 -20.48
C LYS A 328 24.00 2.19 -19.76
N THR A 329 25.12 2.81 -19.40
CA THR A 329 25.11 4.12 -18.74
C THR A 329 24.64 5.20 -19.72
N HIS A 330 25.08 5.16 -20.97
CA HIS A 330 24.59 6.07 -22.01
C HIS A 330 23.08 5.89 -22.26
N GLN A 331 22.61 4.65 -22.35
CA GLN A 331 21.17 4.34 -22.49
C GLN A 331 20.36 4.90 -21.31
N LEU A 332 20.86 4.76 -20.08
CA LEU A 332 20.23 5.36 -18.89
C LEU A 332 20.08 6.88 -19.03
N GLU A 333 21.13 7.58 -19.44
CA GLU A 333 21.08 9.04 -19.63
C GLU A 333 20.04 9.44 -20.70
N LEU A 334 19.90 8.66 -21.78
CA LEU A 334 18.86 8.88 -22.80
C LEU A 334 17.45 8.67 -22.25
N ILE A 335 17.23 7.60 -21.46
CA ILE A 335 15.95 7.31 -20.83
C ILE A 335 15.56 8.43 -19.85
N LEU A 336 16.49 8.86 -18.99
CA LEU A 336 16.24 9.95 -18.03
C LEU A 336 16.02 11.30 -18.74
N LYS A 337 16.59 11.51 -19.94
CA LYS A 337 16.30 12.69 -20.76
C LYS A 337 14.85 12.74 -21.25
N GLN A 338 14.24 11.59 -21.53
CA GLN A 338 12.86 11.49 -22.01
C GLN A 338 11.81 11.49 -20.88
N ALA A 339 12.24 11.40 -19.62
CA ALA A 339 11.33 11.44 -18.48
C ALA A 339 10.55 12.76 -18.38
N GLY A 340 9.35 12.71 -17.80
CA GLY A 340 8.44 13.85 -17.62
C GLY A 340 7.29 13.53 -16.64
N PRO A 341 6.20 14.32 -16.63
CA PRO A 341 5.12 14.19 -15.63
C PRO A 341 4.37 12.86 -15.62
N GLN A 342 4.44 12.10 -16.72
CA GLN A 342 3.85 10.75 -16.83
C GLN A 342 4.88 9.63 -16.60
N THR A 343 6.05 9.96 -16.08
CA THR A 343 7.10 8.99 -15.72
C THR A 343 7.03 8.66 -14.24
N LEU A 344 6.96 7.37 -13.95
CA LEU A 344 7.07 6.82 -12.60
C LEU A 344 8.42 6.12 -12.45
N ILE A 345 9.23 6.57 -11.49
CA ILE A 345 10.47 5.90 -11.11
C ILE A 345 10.19 5.01 -9.90
N ILE A 346 10.45 3.72 -10.03
CA ILE A 346 10.34 2.75 -8.94
C ILE A 346 11.76 2.29 -8.58
N ILE A 347 12.16 2.51 -7.33
CA ILE A 347 13.42 2.02 -6.78
C ILE A 347 13.11 0.83 -5.87
N ASP A 348 13.45 -0.37 -6.30
CA ASP A 348 13.46 -1.56 -5.46
C ASP A 348 14.80 -1.67 -4.73
N GLU A 349 14.78 -2.23 -3.52
CA GLU A 349 15.92 -2.25 -2.60
C GLU A 349 16.48 -0.85 -2.29
N GLY A 350 15.60 0.09 -1.94
CA GLY A 350 15.94 1.49 -1.65
C GLY A 350 17.08 1.68 -0.64
N HIS A 351 17.29 0.71 0.27
CA HIS A 351 18.41 0.70 1.21
C HIS A 351 19.80 0.82 0.55
N ALA A 352 19.96 0.41 -0.72
CA ALA A 352 21.20 0.58 -1.48
C ALA A 352 21.61 2.05 -1.65
N TYR A 353 20.67 2.98 -1.53
CA TYR A 353 20.88 4.41 -1.75
C TYR A 353 21.09 5.22 -0.47
N ARG A 354 21.08 4.59 0.71
CA ARG A 354 21.13 5.28 2.01
C ARG A 354 22.39 6.10 2.30
N ASN A 355 23.46 5.95 1.52
CA ASN A 355 24.73 6.66 1.75
C ASN A 355 24.95 7.89 0.84
N GLN A 356 23.94 8.34 0.07
CA GLN A 356 24.15 9.40 -0.92
C GLN A 356 24.53 10.77 -0.31
N LEU A 357 23.95 11.16 0.83
CA LEU A 357 24.33 12.43 1.50
C LEU A 357 25.77 12.39 2.01
N LYS A 358 26.19 11.26 2.57
CA LYS A 358 27.58 11.05 3.00
C LYS A 358 28.55 11.23 1.82
N GLN A 359 28.23 10.69 0.64
CA GLN A 359 29.07 10.86 -0.56
C GLN A 359 29.14 12.33 -1.03
N GLN A 360 28.03 13.07 -0.96
CA GLN A 360 28.06 14.51 -1.25
C GLN A 360 28.93 15.29 -0.25
N TRP A 361 28.82 14.98 1.04
CA TRP A 361 29.62 15.64 2.07
C TRP A 361 31.12 15.35 1.91
N ILE A 362 31.49 14.09 1.65
CA ILE A 362 32.89 13.70 1.37
C ILE A 362 33.42 14.53 0.19
N ALA A 363 32.61 14.74 -0.85
CA ALA A 363 32.97 15.56 -1.99
C ALA A 363 33.08 17.07 -1.64
N PHE A 364 32.29 17.58 -0.71
CA PHE A 364 32.43 18.96 -0.26
C PHE A 364 33.71 19.16 0.56
N GLU A 365 34.01 18.28 1.53
CA GLU A 365 35.22 18.39 2.34
C GLU A 365 36.51 18.18 1.55
N SER A 366 36.53 17.22 0.62
CA SER A 366 37.74 16.95 -0.15
C SER A 366 38.13 18.08 -1.11
N LYS A 367 37.19 18.96 -1.52
CA LYS A 367 37.53 20.24 -2.18
C LYS A 367 38.39 21.17 -1.30
N ARG A 368 38.28 21.07 0.03
CA ARG A 368 39.11 21.82 0.98
C ARG A 368 40.48 21.18 1.24
N ARG A 369 40.66 19.89 0.93
CA ARG A 369 41.86 19.10 1.33
C ARG A 369 42.69 18.48 0.19
N ARG A 370 42.20 18.33 -1.06
CA ARG A 370 42.95 17.69 -2.18
C ARG A 370 42.70 18.36 -3.56
N LYS A 371 43.72 18.33 -4.44
CA LYS A 371 43.74 18.92 -5.82
C LYS A 371 42.85 18.20 -6.86
N LYS A 372 42.26 17.03 -6.58
CA LYS A 372 41.33 16.34 -7.52
C LYS A 372 39.89 16.66 -7.14
N GLN A 373 39.09 17.17 -8.10
CA GLN A 373 37.67 17.43 -7.89
C GLN A 373 36.93 16.12 -7.55
N PRO A 374 36.34 16.01 -6.36
CA PRO A 374 35.55 14.84 -6.01
C PRO A 374 34.20 14.90 -6.74
N LYS A 375 33.84 13.79 -7.40
CA LYS A 375 32.54 13.63 -8.04
C LYS A 375 31.52 13.36 -6.91
N GLY A 376 30.72 14.35 -6.52
CA GLY A 376 29.59 14.15 -5.58
C GLY A 376 28.60 13.08 -6.08
N SER A 377 27.56 12.74 -5.29
CA SER A 377 26.63 11.63 -5.61
C SER A 377 26.10 11.67 -7.06
N LEU A 378 26.50 10.69 -7.87
CA LEU A 378 26.00 10.50 -9.24
C LEU A 378 24.51 10.18 -9.26
N VAL A 379 24.02 9.45 -8.27
CA VAL A 379 22.60 9.13 -8.10
C VAL A 379 21.77 10.40 -8.03
N TYR A 380 22.14 11.33 -7.14
CA TYR A 380 21.41 12.59 -7.02
C TYR A 380 21.54 13.48 -8.25
N LYS A 381 22.71 13.51 -8.89
CA LYS A 381 22.89 14.26 -10.15
C LYS A 381 21.98 13.75 -11.26
N ARG A 382 21.67 12.45 -11.28
CA ARG A 382 20.81 11.81 -12.29
C ARG A 382 19.33 11.93 -11.96
N LEU A 383 18.96 11.63 -10.72
CA LEU A 383 17.55 11.46 -10.36
C LEU A 383 16.87 12.76 -9.88
N LEU A 384 17.56 13.64 -9.14
CA LEU A 384 16.93 14.85 -8.61
C LEU A 384 16.42 15.80 -9.72
N PRO A 385 17.13 16.01 -10.84
CA PRO A 385 16.58 16.82 -11.94
C PRO A 385 15.31 16.20 -12.55
N VAL A 386 15.26 14.88 -12.66
CA VAL A 386 14.11 14.18 -13.24
C VAL A 386 12.88 14.32 -12.33
N VAL A 387 13.06 14.21 -11.02
CA VAL A 387 11.97 14.34 -10.05
C VAL A 387 11.56 15.82 -9.89
N ASN A 388 12.49 16.71 -9.54
CA ASN A 388 12.16 18.08 -9.16
C ASN A 388 11.93 19.03 -10.35
N GLN A 389 12.57 18.80 -11.50
CA GLN A 389 12.45 19.71 -12.65
C GLN A 389 11.52 19.18 -13.73
N LYS A 390 11.47 17.86 -13.93
CA LYS A 390 10.61 17.23 -14.96
C LYS A 390 9.29 16.69 -14.41
N GLY A 391 9.09 16.72 -13.10
CA GLY A 391 7.85 16.30 -12.43
C GLY A 391 7.59 14.79 -12.47
N ALA A 392 8.64 13.97 -12.58
CA ALA A 392 8.48 12.52 -12.49
C ALA A 392 8.17 12.08 -11.06
N ALA A 393 7.20 11.18 -10.89
CA ALA A 393 6.87 10.62 -9.58
C ALA A 393 7.89 9.57 -9.15
N MET A 394 8.08 9.40 -7.84
CA MET A 394 9.04 8.44 -7.28
C MET A 394 8.46 7.53 -6.19
N ILE A 395 8.70 6.23 -6.31
CA ILE A 395 8.38 5.23 -5.29
C ILE A 395 9.66 4.51 -4.87
N LEU A 396 9.90 4.42 -3.57
CA LEU A 396 10.98 3.65 -2.97
C LEU A 396 10.42 2.45 -2.23
N LEU A 397 10.85 1.24 -2.59
CA LEU A 397 10.50 0.00 -1.92
C LEU A 397 11.71 -0.49 -1.11
N THR A 398 11.54 -0.74 0.18
CA THR A 398 12.61 -1.28 1.02
C THR A 398 12.06 -2.11 2.17
N ALA A 399 12.85 -3.05 2.70
CA ALA A 399 12.54 -3.68 3.98
C ALA A 399 13.28 -3.00 5.15
N THR A 400 14.43 -2.39 4.88
CA THR A 400 15.37 -1.93 5.91
C THR A 400 15.85 -0.52 5.58
N PRO A 401 15.06 0.52 5.87
CA PRO A 401 15.40 1.91 5.53
C PRO A 401 16.57 2.44 6.38
N TYR A 402 16.68 1.98 7.63
CA TYR A 402 17.73 2.39 8.57
C TYR A 402 18.96 1.46 8.46
N GLY A 403 20.16 2.05 8.43
CA GLY A 403 21.42 1.30 8.44
C GLY A 403 22.28 1.64 9.64
N THR A 404 22.96 2.78 9.58
CA THR A 404 23.92 3.22 10.60
C THR A 404 23.44 4.40 11.43
N ASP A 405 22.81 5.37 10.78
CA ASP A 405 22.52 6.69 11.34
C ASP A 405 21.31 7.33 10.66
N THR A 406 20.79 8.42 11.23
CA THR A 406 19.64 9.16 10.68
C THR A 406 19.90 9.78 9.30
N GLN A 407 21.16 10.03 8.89
CA GLN A 407 21.47 10.49 7.53
C GLN A 407 21.20 9.42 6.48
N ASN A 408 21.10 8.15 6.89
CA ASN A 408 20.63 7.08 6.01
C ASN A 408 19.19 7.34 5.56
N LEU A 409 18.30 7.68 6.50
CA LEU A 409 16.89 8.01 6.24
C LEU A 409 16.78 9.29 5.41
N ASN A 410 17.50 10.34 5.80
CA ASN A 410 17.53 11.61 5.06
C ASN A 410 18.07 11.45 3.63
N SER A 411 18.96 10.47 3.38
CA SER A 411 19.42 10.18 2.03
C SER A 411 18.32 9.59 1.14
N LEU A 412 17.45 8.74 1.71
CA LEU A 412 16.30 8.20 0.98
C LEU A 412 15.25 9.27 0.75
N LEU A 413 14.94 10.06 1.78
CA LEU A 413 13.99 11.17 1.71
C LEU A 413 14.37 12.23 0.68
N ARG A 414 15.67 12.51 0.50
CA ARG A 414 16.16 13.47 -0.49
C ARG A 414 15.87 13.04 -1.94
N LEU A 415 15.63 11.76 -2.21
CA LEU A 415 15.27 11.27 -3.54
C LEU A 415 13.82 11.61 -3.93
N LEU A 416 12.93 11.80 -2.95
CA LEU A 416 11.55 12.18 -3.20
C LEU A 416 11.44 13.65 -3.68
N PRO A 417 10.35 14.01 -4.36
CA PRO A 417 10.08 15.39 -4.76
C PRO A 417 10.14 16.36 -3.59
N GLU A 418 10.72 17.54 -3.80
CA GLU A 418 10.74 18.61 -2.81
C GLU A 418 9.33 19.18 -2.59
N ARG A 419 8.97 19.47 -1.33
CA ARG A 419 7.67 20.04 -0.95
C ARG A 419 7.72 21.56 -0.87
N ARG A 420 6.59 22.20 -1.13
CA ARG A 420 6.40 23.64 -0.89
C ARG A 420 5.60 23.79 0.40
N ILE A 421 6.28 24.18 1.48
CA ILE A 421 5.69 24.21 2.83
C ILE A 421 4.83 25.46 3.02
N ASP A 422 5.20 26.57 2.36
CA ASP A 422 4.52 27.85 2.50
C ASP A 422 4.19 28.44 1.12
N PRO A 423 2.90 28.70 0.81
CA PRO A 423 2.47 29.38 -0.40
C PRO A 423 3.14 30.76 -0.59
N LEU A 424 3.50 31.44 0.50
CA LEU A 424 4.06 32.79 0.50
C LEU A 424 5.56 32.81 0.16
N PHE A 425 6.32 31.81 0.60
CA PHE A 425 7.77 31.78 0.39
C PHE A 425 8.19 30.93 -0.82
N ASN A 426 7.32 30.01 -1.31
CA ASN A 426 7.48 29.22 -2.54
C ASN A 426 8.84 28.48 -2.69
N GLU A 427 9.63 28.35 -1.61
CA GLU A 427 10.93 27.69 -1.64
C GLU A 427 10.76 26.17 -1.53
N PRO A 428 11.27 25.38 -2.49
CA PRO A 428 11.20 23.94 -2.44
C PRO A 428 12.12 23.40 -1.33
N THR A 429 11.52 22.69 -0.39
CA THR A 429 12.21 22.13 0.78
C THR A 429 12.21 20.60 0.69
N ALA A 430 13.37 19.96 0.87
CA ALA A 430 13.41 18.50 0.93
C ALA A 430 12.91 17.97 2.28
N TRP A 431 12.33 16.77 2.22
CA TRP A 431 11.98 15.96 3.37
C TRP A 431 13.20 15.69 4.25
N ARG A 432 13.05 15.90 5.56
CA ARG A 432 14.09 15.64 6.56
C ARG A 432 13.48 15.21 7.89
N VAL A 433 14.26 14.44 8.64
CA VAL A 433 13.92 13.89 9.95
C VAL A 433 15.13 13.92 10.89
N GLU A 434 14.86 13.98 12.19
CA GLU A 434 15.89 13.89 13.22
C GLU A 434 15.96 12.50 13.87
N SER A 435 14.87 11.73 13.81
CA SER A 435 14.79 10.39 14.39
C SER A 435 14.13 9.38 13.44
N LEU A 436 14.18 8.09 13.82
CA LEU A 436 13.42 7.04 13.12
C LEU A 436 11.91 7.22 13.34
N ASP A 437 11.48 7.68 14.52
CA ASP A 437 10.06 7.84 14.81
C ASP A 437 9.43 8.96 13.97
N ASP A 438 10.15 10.08 13.78
CA ASP A 438 9.73 11.15 12.88
C ASP A 438 9.56 10.63 11.44
N PHE A 439 10.48 9.77 11.01
CA PHE A 439 10.43 9.16 9.68
C PHE A 439 9.20 8.30 9.48
N MET A 440 8.83 7.51 10.48
CA MET A 440 7.65 6.64 10.41
C MET A 440 6.33 7.43 10.48
N LYS A 441 6.36 8.68 10.96
CA LYS A 441 5.21 9.60 11.00
C LYS A 441 5.03 10.43 9.74
N LEU A 442 5.99 10.41 8.80
CA LEU A 442 5.89 11.21 7.58
C LEU A 442 4.72 10.74 6.69
N PRO A 443 3.97 11.68 6.10
CA PRO A 443 2.81 11.35 5.25
C PRO A 443 3.19 10.60 3.97
N VAL A 444 4.45 10.68 3.54
CA VAL A 444 5.00 9.97 2.38
C VAL A 444 5.53 8.56 2.72
N VAL A 445 5.49 8.15 3.98
CA VAL A 445 5.99 6.84 4.44
C VAL A 445 4.82 5.92 4.76
N SER A 446 4.94 4.68 4.30
CA SER A 446 3.96 3.61 4.51
C SER A 446 4.68 2.35 4.97
N VAL A 447 4.20 1.73 6.04
CA VAL A 447 4.85 0.57 6.68
C VAL A 447 3.91 -0.62 6.63
N LEU A 448 4.45 -1.77 6.26
CA LEU A 448 3.77 -3.05 6.26
C LEU A 448 4.67 -4.10 6.92
N GLY A 449 4.43 -4.34 8.21
CA GLY A 449 5.11 -5.35 8.99
C GLY A 449 4.40 -6.71 8.94
N LEU A 450 5.02 -7.74 9.53
CA LEU A 450 4.38 -9.04 9.67
C LEU A 450 3.18 -8.98 10.63
N HIS A 451 3.29 -8.20 11.70
CA HIS A 451 2.23 -7.96 12.66
C HIS A 451 0.92 -7.48 11.98
N ASP A 452 1.02 -6.53 11.05
CA ASP A 452 -0.15 -5.99 10.34
C ASP A 452 -0.87 -7.09 9.55
N VAL A 453 -0.10 -7.97 8.91
CA VAL A 453 -0.62 -9.09 8.13
C VAL A 453 -1.37 -10.09 9.01
N LEU A 454 -0.80 -10.46 10.16
CA LEU A 454 -1.42 -11.38 11.12
C LEU A 454 -2.72 -10.79 11.69
N LYS A 455 -2.66 -9.52 12.12
CA LYS A 455 -3.81 -8.80 12.67
C LYS A 455 -4.97 -8.71 11.67
N LEU A 456 -4.64 -8.41 10.41
CA LEU A 456 -5.63 -8.40 9.34
C LEU A 456 -6.21 -9.78 9.06
N ALA A 457 -5.37 -10.83 9.06
CA ALA A 457 -5.86 -12.20 8.89
C ALA A 457 -6.88 -12.57 9.97
N ARG A 458 -6.60 -12.24 11.24
CA ARG A 458 -7.53 -12.45 12.36
C ARG A 458 -8.80 -11.63 12.26
N THR A 459 -8.67 -10.34 11.94
CA THR A 459 -9.82 -9.43 11.78
C THR A 459 -10.79 -9.94 10.71
N ARG A 460 -10.25 -10.59 9.67
CA ARG A 460 -11.03 -11.19 8.58
C ARG A 460 -11.51 -12.61 8.87
N ASN A 461 -11.22 -13.14 10.06
CA ASN A 461 -11.47 -14.53 10.42
C ASN A 461 -10.87 -15.54 9.43
N ASN A 462 -9.71 -15.22 8.83
CA ASN A 462 -8.96 -16.11 7.95
C ASN A 462 -8.17 -17.14 8.78
N VAL A 463 -8.91 -17.98 9.46
CA VAL A 463 -8.40 -19.02 10.35
C VAL A 463 -8.87 -20.37 9.80
N ASP A 464 -7.97 -21.33 9.67
CA ASP A 464 -8.35 -22.69 9.27
C ASP A 464 -8.99 -23.48 10.42
N GLU A 465 -9.42 -24.71 10.13
CA GLU A 465 -10.07 -25.61 11.09
C GLU A 465 -9.22 -25.91 12.35
N LYS A 466 -7.90 -25.70 12.28
CA LYS A 466 -6.96 -25.95 13.37
C LYS A 466 -6.51 -24.66 14.06
N GLY A 467 -7.14 -23.51 13.78
CA GLY A 467 -6.77 -22.24 14.39
C GLY A 467 -5.59 -21.54 13.73
N ARG A 468 -5.12 -21.99 12.55
CA ARG A 468 -3.93 -21.45 11.88
C ARG A 468 -4.30 -20.34 10.92
N LEU A 469 -3.53 -19.25 10.93
CA LEU A 469 -3.79 -18.09 10.09
C LEU A 469 -3.36 -18.33 8.65
N PHE A 470 -4.21 -17.94 7.71
CA PHE A 470 -3.91 -18.03 6.28
C PHE A 470 -4.23 -16.74 5.51
N VAL A 471 -3.63 -16.63 4.34
CA VAL A 471 -3.95 -15.61 3.34
C VAL A 471 -4.49 -16.30 2.11
N GLN A 472 -5.63 -15.79 1.62
CA GLN A 472 -6.25 -16.27 0.39
C GLN A 472 -5.54 -15.65 -0.83
N PHE A 473 -4.95 -16.49 -1.69
CA PHE A 473 -4.33 -16.13 -2.97
C PHE A 473 -5.14 -16.74 -4.10
N GLY A 474 -6.11 -16.00 -4.65
CA GLY A 474 -7.08 -16.57 -5.60
C GLY A 474 -7.88 -17.68 -4.93
N GLU A 475 -7.83 -18.90 -5.46
CA GLU A 475 -8.47 -20.07 -4.85
C GLU A 475 -7.60 -20.79 -3.80
N GLU A 476 -6.29 -20.50 -3.76
CA GLU A 476 -5.34 -21.18 -2.87
C GLU A 476 -5.23 -20.49 -1.50
N ARG A 477 -5.21 -21.28 -0.43
CA ARG A 477 -4.80 -20.83 0.91
C ARG A 477 -3.29 -20.95 1.05
N ARG A 478 -2.64 -19.89 1.50
CA ARG A 478 -1.21 -19.89 1.83
C ARG A 478 -0.95 -19.43 3.25
N TYR A 479 0.06 -20.00 3.88
CA TYR A 479 0.39 -19.85 5.28
C TYR A 479 1.81 -19.29 5.41
N LEU A 480 2.00 -18.45 6.43
CA LEU A 480 3.35 -18.17 6.93
C LEU A 480 3.87 -19.40 7.70
N PRO A 481 5.19 -19.49 7.94
CA PRO A 481 5.72 -20.54 8.81
C PRO A 481 5.02 -20.53 10.17
N ARG A 482 4.58 -21.69 10.63
CA ARG A 482 3.99 -21.83 11.96
C ARG A 482 5.00 -21.40 13.04
N VAL A 483 6.22 -21.92 12.93
CA VAL A 483 7.29 -21.64 13.91
C VAL A 483 8.53 -21.12 13.22
N ILE A 484 9.13 -20.09 13.80
CA ILE A 484 10.47 -19.61 13.46
C ILE A 484 11.39 -19.87 14.66
N GLN A 485 12.41 -20.69 14.47
CA GLN A 485 13.44 -20.94 15.48
C GLN A 485 14.71 -20.18 15.14
N VAL A 486 15.08 -19.24 15.99
CA VAL A 486 16.31 -18.46 15.88
C VAL A 486 17.36 -19.07 16.80
N ASN A 487 18.40 -19.63 16.20
CA ASN A 487 19.42 -20.44 16.86
C ASN A 487 20.76 -19.71 16.85
N LYS A 488 21.37 -19.57 18.03
CA LYS A 488 22.73 -19.09 18.20
C LYS A 488 23.68 -20.29 18.31
N VAL A 489 24.60 -20.41 17.37
CA VAL A 489 25.59 -21.48 17.34
C VAL A 489 26.91 -20.94 17.85
N SER A 490 27.32 -21.38 19.04
CA SER A 490 28.60 -20.97 19.61
C SER A 490 29.74 -21.83 19.08
N TYR A 491 30.84 -21.21 18.65
CA TYR A 491 32.03 -21.91 18.12
C TYR A 491 33.34 -21.37 18.68
N GLU A 492 34.38 -22.20 18.64
CA GLU A 492 35.75 -21.82 18.99
C GLU A 492 36.54 -21.29 17.79
N LEU A 493 37.33 -20.23 18.01
CA LEU A 493 38.16 -19.66 16.94
C LEU A 493 39.43 -20.49 16.72
N PRO A 494 39.81 -20.77 15.46
CA PRO A 494 41.05 -21.47 15.17
C PRO A 494 42.25 -20.64 15.64
N LEU A 495 43.23 -21.30 16.28
CA LEU A 495 44.47 -20.68 16.78
C LEU A 495 44.19 -19.43 17.63
N ALA A 496 43.17 -19.50 18.51
CA ALA A 496 42.67 -18.39 19.32
C ALA A 496 43.77 -17.66 20.10
N SER A 497 44.74 -18.40 20.65
CA SER A 497 45.80 -17.87 21.50
C SER A 497 46.90 -17.17 20.69
N GLU A 498 47.35 -17.82 19.62
CA GLU A 498 48.45 -17.40 18.76
C GLU A 498 48.06 -16.16 17.97
N LEU A 499 46.92 -16.19 17.29
CA LEU A 499 46.45 -15.10 16.45
C LEU A 499 46.03 -13.89 17.27
N ARG A 500 45.53 -14.08 18.50
CA ARG A 500 45.31 -12.99 19.46
C ARG A 500 46.60 -12.28 19.79
N LYS A 501 47.65 -13.04 20.16
CA LYS A 501 48.98 -12.46 20.48
C LYS A 501 49.55 -11.71 19.28
N ALA A 502 49.41 -12.26 18.08
CA ALA A 502 49.87 -11.62 16.85
C ALA A 502 49.11 -10.32 16.55
N PHE A 503 47.79 -10.32 16.74
CA PHE A 503 46.98 -9.12 16.56
C PHE A 503 47.30 -8.03 17.60
N ASP A 504 47.39 -8.40 18.87
CA ASP A 504 47.72 -7.46 19.95
C ASP A 504 49.18 -6.95 19.87
N ALA A 505 50.03 -7.56 19.02
CA ALA A 505 51.38 -7.11 18.69
C ALA A 505 51.44 -6.22 17.41
N ASP A 506 50.29 -5.81 16.89
CA ASP A 506 50.12 -5.00 15.68
C ASP A 506 50.69 -5.65 14.40
N CYS A 507 50.72 -6.99 14.32
CA CYS A 507 51.18 -7.70 13.12
C CYS A 507 50.23 -7.53 11.91
N PHE A 508 48.99 -7.10 12.14
CA PHE A 508 47.96 -6.90 11.13
C PHE A 508 47.65 -5.44 10.81
N SER A 509 48.27 -4.49 11.51
CA SER A 509 47.98 -3.07 11.35
C SER A 509 48.77 -2.44 10.21
N HIS A 510 48.16 -1.51 9.49
CA HIS A 510 48.82 -0.67 8.52
C HIS A 510 49.58 0.47 9.21
N ALA A 511 50.69 0.91 8.59
CA ALA A 511 51.49 2.04 9.06
C ALA A 511 50.71 3.36 9.01
N THR A 512 49.75 3.48 8.09
CA THR A 512 48.86 4.62 7.97
C THR A 512 47.41 4.16 8.00
N PRO A 513 46.63 4.52 9.03
CA PRO A 513 45.24 4.13 9.10
C PRO A 513 44.44 4.86 8.01
N THR A 514 43.40 4.18 7.49
CA THR A 514 42.53 4.77 6.47
C THR A 514 41.57 5.74 7.14
N LEU A 515 41.57 6.99 6.70
CA LEU A 515 40.59 7.97 7.17
C LEU A 515 39.21 7.64 6.58
N THR A 516 38.23 7.43 7.45
CA THR A 516 36.84 7.15 7.09
C THR A 516 35.91 8.12 7.78
N ASP A 517 35.02 8.72 7.01
CA ASP A 517 34.04 9.66 7.53
C ASP A 517 32.81 8.92 8.08
N HIS A 518 32.21 9.45 9.15
CA HIS A 518 30.97 8.96 9.74
C HIS A 518 30.13 10.13 10.24
N TYR A 519 28.83 9.92 10.37
CA TYR A 519 27.95 10.92 10.97
C TYR A 519 27.90 10.71 12.48
N ASP A 520 28.14 11.77 13.23
CA ASP A 520 27.98 11.80 14.68
C ASP A 520 26.59 12.37 14.99
N GLU A 521 25.69 11.51 15.49
CA GLU A 521 24.31 11.87 15.81
C GLU A 521 24.21 12.88 16.96
N GLU A 522 25.07 12.78 17.99
CA GLU A 522 25.07 13.70 19.14
C GLU A 522 25.58 15.09 18.74
N ALA A 523 26.67 15.14 17.98
CA ALA A 523 27.25 16.38 17.50
C ALA A 523 26.57 16.92 16.22
N ARG A 524 25.60 16.19 15.67
CA ARG A 524 24.84 16.47 14.44
C ARG A 524 25.72 16.84 13.23
N LYS A 525 26.92 16.29 13.15
CA LYS A 525 27.90 16.62 12.10
C LYS A 525 28.71 15.40 11.66
N PHE A 526 29.17 15.43 10.42
CA PHE A 526 30.13 14.43 9.94
C PHE A 526 31.50 14.66 10.59
N LYS A 527 32.15 13.56 11.00
CA LYS A 527 33.49 13.52 11.57
C LYS A 527 34.35 12.52 10.79
N THR A 528 35.63 12.82 10.65
CA THR A 528 36.62 11.88 10.08
C THR A 528 37.24 11.08 11.21
N GLY A 529 37.14 9.75 11.14
CA GLY A 529 37.82 8.81 12.05
C GLY A 529 38.90 8.01 11.32
N ALA A 530 39.86 7.47 12.06
CA ALA A 530 40.89 6.58 11.53
C ALA A 530 40.48 5.11 11.71
N VAL A 531 40.46 4.33 10.63
CA VAL A 531 40.16 2.90 10.64
C VAL A 531 41.29 2.14 9.99
N ASP A 532 41.84 1.17 10.70
CA ASP A 532 42.78 0.22 10.14
C ASP A 532 42.01 -0.85 9.32
N THR A 533 42.21 -0.81 8.01
CA THR A 533 41.54 -1.70 7.07
C THR A 533 42.12 -3.10 7.04
N ALA A 534 43.41 -3.27 7.35
CA ALA A 534 44.02 -4.60 7.43
C ALA A 534 43.60 -5.32 8.71
N ASP A 535 43.56 -4.62 9.84
CA ASP A 535 43.02 -5.16 11.09
C ASP A 535 41.56 -5.60 10.93
N LYS A 536 40.71 -4.71 10.38
CA LYS A 536 39.29 -5.04 10.12
C LYS A 536 39.17 -6.28 9.24
N ASN A 537 39.94 -6.35 8.15
CA ASN A 537 39.89 -7.47 7.22
C ASN A 537 40.36 -8.77 7.87
N PHE A 538 41.42 -8.73 8.66
CA PHE A 538 41.91 -9.91 9.37
C PHE A 538 40.87 -10.44 10.35
N ILE A 539 40.26 -9.58 11.18
CA ILE A 539 39.20 -10.00 12.11
C ILE A 539 38.04 -10.69 11.37
N LEU A 540 37.59 -10.13 10.24
CA LEU A 540 36.53 -10.76 9.44
C LEU A 540 36.97 -12.10 8.83
N SER A 541 38.25 -12.23 8.41
CA SER A 541 38.79 -13.50 7.93
C SER A 541 38.87 -14.54 9.05
N TRP A 542 39.26 -14.12 10.26
CA TRP A 542 39.34 -14.97 11.45
C TRP A 542 37.99 -15.47 11.93
N LEU A 543 36.97 -14.62 11.85
CA LEU A 543 35.59 -15.01 12.12
C LEU A 543 35.01 -15.92 11.03
N SER A 544 35.62 -16.00 9.85
CA SER A 544 35.08 -16.73 8.71
C SER A 544 35.50 -18.20 8.67
N SER A 545 36.75 -18.50 8.30
CA SER A 545 37.27 -19.87 8.19
C SER A 545 38.79 -19.95 8.28
N PRO A 546 39.38 -21.12 8.59
CA PRO A 546 40.83 -21.34 8.55
C PRO A 546 41.45 -20.99 7.19
N SER A 547 40.76 -21.31 6.09
CA SER A 547 41.17 -20.95 4.72
C SER A 547 41.23 -19.43 4.53
N ALA A 548 40.24 -18.68 5.02
CA ALA A 548 40.25 -17.22 4.98
C ALA A 548 41.36 -16.61 5.83
N VAL A 549 41.66 -17.17 7.01
CA VAL A 549 42.79 -16.76 7.84
C VAL A 549 44.12 -16.97 7.12
N ARG A 550 44.32 -18.16 6.55
CA ARG A 550 45.52 -18.49 5.78
C ARG A 550 45.73 -17.53 4.62
N GLU A 551 44.69 -17.26 3.83
CA GLU A 551 44.77 -16.27 2.75
C GLU A 551 45.08 -14.86 3.28
N SER A 552 44.51 -14.47 4.43
CA SER A 552 44.77 -13.18 5.06
C SER A 552 46.22 -13.06 5.57
N ILE A 553 46.77 -14.10 6.19
CA ILE A 553 48.16 -14.14 6.65
C ILE A 553 49.12 -14.15 5.47
N ARG A 554 48.81 -14.94 4.43
CA ARG A 554 49.59 -14.99 3.20
C ARG A 554 49.64 -13.61 2.52
N LYS A 555 48.48 -12.96 2.36
CA LYS A 555 48.34 -11.57 1.90
C LYS A 555 49.16 -10.61 2.76
N ASN A 556 49.07 -10.72 4.08
CA ASN A 556 49.83 -9.90 5.02
C ASN A 556 51.34 -10.07 4.80
N LEU A 557 51.86 -11.29 4.78
CA LEU A 557 53.30 -11.57 4.61
C LEU A 557 53.84 -11.17 3.23
N TYR A 558 53.00 -11.09 2.21
CA TYR A 558 53.36 -10.52 0.90
C TYR A 558 53.27 -9.00 0.84
N THR A 559 52.64 -8.36 1.83
CA THR A 559 52.59 -6.91 1.94
C THR A 559 53.86 -6.40 2.63
N ILE A 560 54.42 -5.32 2.10
CA ILE A 560 55.67 -4.74 2.59
C ILE A 560 55.44 -4.02 3.93
N GLY A 561 56.38 -4.16 4.85
CA GLY A 561 56.37 -3.53 6.17
C GLY A 561 57.09 -2.18 6.23
N THR A 562 56.98 -1.52 7.37
CA THR A 562 57.78 -0.34 7.69
C THR A 562 59.21 -0.79 8.04
N ASN A 563 60.22 -0.08 7.53
CA ASN A 563 61.65 -0.39 7.71
C ASN A 563 62.17 -1.66 7.02
N ASP A 564 61.44 -2.20 6.03
CA ASP A 564 62.00 -3.23 5.14
C ASP A 564 63.15 -2.63 4.27
N PRO A 565 64.24 -3.38 4.00
CA PRO A 565 65.40 -2.95 3.22
C PRO A 565 65.04 -2.46 1.81
N VAL A 566 65.73 -1.40 1.38
CA VAL A 566 65.65 -0.83 0.03
C VAL A 566 67.02 -0.95 -0.65
N ASP A 567 67.04 -1.07 -1.97
CA ASP A 567 68.23 -1.11 -2.80
C ASP A 567 68.87 0.28 -2.95
N GLY A 568 70.06 0.30 -3.54
CA GLY A 568 70.84 1.53 -3.78
C GLY A 568 70.20 2.54 -4.74
N THR A 569 69.04 2.23 -5.34
CA THR A 569 68.23 3.17 -6.14
C THR A 569 66.98 3.67 -5.41
N GLY A 570 66.79 3.25 -4.16
CA GLY A 570 65.59 3.52 -3.37
C GLY A 570 64.38 2.65 -3.76
N GLN A 571 64.56 1.64 -4.62
CA GLN A 571 63.56 0.60 -4.86
C GLN A 571 63.63 -0.46 -3.76
N GLN A 572 62.50 -0.97 -3.30
CA GLN A 572 62.47 -1.95 -2.21
C GLN A 572 63.08 -3.29 -2.64
N ILE A 573 64.02 -3.83 -1.85
CA ILE A 573 64.55 -5.18 -2.09
C ILE A 573 63.55 -6.17 -1.50
N PRO A 574 63.00 -7.11 -2.28
CA PRO A 574 62.27 -8.22 -1.71
C PRO A 574 63.25 -9.09 -0.91
N ILE A 575 63.26 -8.96 0.43
CA ILE A 575 64.17 -9.68 1.36
C ILE A 575 64.08 -11.21 1.20
N TRP A 576 62.99 -11.71 0.61
CA TRP A 576 62.63 -13.12 0.49
C TRP A 576 63.23 -13.84 -0.73
N ALA A 577 64.13 -13.19 -1.48
CA ALA A 577 64.78 -13.78 -2.66
C ALA A 577 65.79 -14.92 -2.34
N ASN A 578 66.28 -15.02 -1.11
CA ASN A 578 67.36 -15.97 -0.76
C ASN A 578 66.89 -17.31 -0.15
N ASP A 579 65.59 -17.54 0.04
CA ASP A 579 65.06 -18.71 0.78
C ASP A 579 64.05 -19.53 -0.05
N LEU A 580 64.34 -19.74 -1.35
CA LEU A 580 63.48 -20.45 -2.31
C LEU A 580 64.09 -21.78 -2.77
N SER A 581 63.97 -22.84 -1.96
CA SER A 581 64.11 -24.22 -2.45
C SER A 581 62.78 -24.84 -2.91
N ALA A 582 61.68 -24.07 -2.89
CA ALA A 582 60.42 -24.44 -3.51
C ALA A 582 59.72 -23.19 -4.04
N ASN A 583 59.33 -23.22 -5.30
CA ASN A 583 58.78 -22.09 -6.05
C ASN A 583 57.24 -22.15 -6.02
N PRO A 584 56.51 -21.40 -5.15
CA PRO A 584 55.18 -20.94 -5.50
C PRO A 584 55.32 -19.72 -6.39
N SER A 585 54.65 -19.70 -7.55
CA SER A 585 54.61 -18.54 -8.44
C SER A 585 54.05 -17.30 -7.71
N PHE A 586 54.89 -16.29 -7.49
CA PHE A 586 54.53 -15.05 -6.78
C PHE A 586 54.02 -13.95 -7.72
N PRO A 587 53.14 -13.05 -7.24
CA PRO A 587 52.66 -11.95 -8.05
C PRO A 587 53.74 -10.86 -8.20
N THR A 588 54.02 -10.47 -9.44
CA THR A 588 54.80 -9.30 -9.88
C THR A 588 54.28 -7.99 -9.25
N LYS A 589 55.06 -6.90 -9.29
CA LYS A 589 54.64 -5.58 -8.78
C LYS A 589 53.32 -5.10 -9.40
N ASP A 590 53.13 -5.33 -10.70
CA ASP A 590 51.86 -5.06 -11.40
C ASP A 590 50.71 -5.93 -10.89
N GLU A 591 50.98 -7.19 -10.53
CA GLU A 591 49.98 -8.06 -9.90
C GLU A 591 49.73 -7.66 -8.44
N GLN A 592 50.73 -7.16 -7.73
CA GLN A 592 50.57 -6.64 -6.37
C GLN A 592 49.70 -5.37 -6.35
N ASP A 593 49.91 -4.48 -7.30
CA ASP A 593 49.09 -3.29 -7.51
C ASP A 593 47.66 -3.66 -7.94
N LYS A 594 47.49 -4.66 -8.81
CA LYS A 594 46.16 -5.21 -9.18
C LYS A 594 45.45 -5.94 -8.04
N LEU A 595 46.19 -6.53 -7.11
CA LEU A 595 45.67 -7.27 -5.94
C LEU A 595 45.51 -6.37 -4.68
N GLY A 596 45.83 -5.08 -4.80
CA GLY A 596 45.59 -4.06 -3.78
C GLY A 596 46.48 -4.16 -2.55
N TYR A 597 47.77 -4.44 -2.71
CA TYR A 597 48.78 -4.49 -1.63
C TYR A 597 49.52 -3.16 -1.42
N THR A 598 48.83 -2.02 -1.55
CA THR A 598 49.48 -0.71 -1.67
C THR A 598 49.78 -0.01 -0.33
N ALA A 599 49.13 -0.40 0.76
CA ALA A 599 49.35 0.17 2.09
C ALA A 599 50.44 -0.61 2.84
N LYS A 600 51.47 0.09 3.32
CA LYS A 600 52.54 -0.55 4.12
C LYS A 600 52.00 -1.05 5.44
N MET A 601 52.45 -2.24 5.86
CA MET A 601 52.22 -2.75 7.21
C MET A 601 53.03 -1.96 8.23
N LEU A 602 52.51 -1.81 9.45
CA LEU A 602 53.18 -1.09 10.53
C LEU A 602 54.50 -1.76 10.94
N ARG A 603 54.48 -3.09 11.04
CA ARG A 603 55.66 -3.91 11.38
C ARG A 603 56.44 -4.34 10.15
N SER A 604 57.75 -4.51 10.29
CA SER A 604 58.62 -5.06 9.25
C SER A 604 58.20 -6.49 8.86
N TRP A 605 58.64 -6.95 7.69
CA TRP A 605 58.40 -8.34 7.27
C TRP A 605 58.99 -9.35 8.27
N TYR A 606 60.20 -9.11 8.79
CA TYR A 606 60.87 -10.03 9.71
C TYR A 606 60.08 -10.22 11.02
N GLU A 607 59.66 -9.12 11.64
CA GLU A 607 58.85 -9.15 12.87
C GLU A 607 57.53 -9.90 12.67
N ARG A 608 56.84 -9.68 11.53
CA ARG A 608 55.58 -10.36 11.22
C ARG A 608 55.81 -11.83 10.89
N ASN A 609 56.84 -12.16 10.12
CA ASN A 609 57.13 -13.52 9.71
C ASN A 609 57.50 -14.41 10.91
N GLN A 610 58.28 -13.89 11.87
CA GLN A 610 58.59 -14.62 13.11
C GLN A 610 57.33 -15.04 13.89
N VAL A 611 56.31 -14.18 13.91
CA VAL A 611 55.08 -14.42 14.68
C VAL A 611 54.06 -15.25 13.87
N LEU A 612 53.89 -14.96 12.58
CA LEU A 612 52.80 -15.51 11.76
C LEU A 612 53.15 -16.80 11.04
N ARG A 613 54.44 -17.13 10.84
CA ARG A 613 54.85 -18.31 10.05
C ARG A 613 54.39 -19.62 10.68
N SER A 614 54.54 -19.78 12.00
CA SER A 614 54.07 -20.97 12.72
C SER A 614 52.55 -21.15 12.61
N SER A 615 51.81 -20.05 12.67
CA SER A 615 50.35 -20.05 12.49
C SER A 615 49.98 -20.42 11.04
N LEU A 616 50.71 -19.90 10.05
CA LEU A 616 50.50 -20.23 8.64
C LEU A 616 50.76 -21.72 8.34
N GLU A 617 51.84 -22.28 8.88
CA GLU A 617 52.20 -23.70 8.73
C GLU A 617 51.21 -24.63 9.45
N SER A 618 50.64 -24.18 10.58
CA SER A 618 49.60 -24.91 11.31
C SER A 618 48.24 -24.91 10.58
N LEU A 619 47.96 -23.87 9.79
CA LEU A 619 46.74 -23.77 8.97
C LEU A 619 46.91 -24.59 7.68
N LYS A 620 46.65 -25.90 7.78
CA LYS A 620 46.50 -26.76 6.61
C LYS A 620 45.35 -26.26 5.73
N GLU A 621 45.49 -26.46 4.42
CA GLU A 621 44.57 -25.88 3.43
C GLU A 621 43.13 -26.37 3.60
N PHE A 622 42.98 -27.62 4.02
CA PHE A 622 41.69 -28.28 4.25
C PHE A 622 41.72 -29.05 5.57
N GLN A 623 41.54 -28.34 6.67
CA GLN A 623 41.29 -28.93 7.98
C GLN A 623 39.98 -28.39 8.56
N PRO A 624 38.96 -29.25 8.78
CA PRO A 624 37.72 -28.85 9.44
C PRO A 624 38.00 -28.27 10.84
N ASP A 625 37.45 -27.09 11.11
CA ASP A 625 37.46 -26.47 12.43
C ASP A 625 36.17 -26.79 13.20
N ASP A 626 36.10 -26.38 14.48
CA ASP A 626 34.89 -26.54 15.30
C ASP A 626 33.64 -26.00 14.57
N LYS A 627 33.79 -24.87 13.87
CA LYS A 627 32.72 -24.22 13.10
C LYS A 627 32.16 -25.13 12.00
N VAL A 628 33.01 -25.78 11.21
CA VAL A 628 32.61 -26.79 10.22
C VAL A 628 31.94 -28.00 10.88
N HIS A 629 32.45 -28.49 12.01
CA HIS A 629 31.82 -29.61 12.72
C HIS A 629 30.40 -29.26 13.20
N LYS A 630 30.17 -28.05 13.72
CA LYS A 630 28.82 -27.58 14.05
C LYS A 630 27.92 -27.49 12.81
N LEU A 631 28.45 -27.03 11.68
CA LEU A 631 27.70 -27.00 10.42
C LEU A 631 27.34 -28.41 9.93
N GLN A 632 28.26 -29.38 10.03
CA GLN A 632 28.01 -30.78 9.72
C GLN A 632 26.88 -31.35 10.59
N ALA A 633 26.86 -31.04 11.89
CA ALA A 633 25.77 -31.47 12.77
C ALA A 633 24.40 -30.89 12.34
N ILE A 634 24.35 -29.61 11.97
CA ILE A 634 23.13 -28.96 11.45
C ILE A 634 22.67 -29.66 10.16
N ILE A 635 23.59 -29.95 9.24
CA ILE A 635 23.26 -30.61 7.97
C ILE A 635 22.82 -32.06 8.19
N GLN A 636 23.45 -32.79 9.10
CA GLN A 636 23.04 -34.15 9.48
C GLN A 636 21.59 -34.14 9.98
N GLN A 637 21.28 -33.26 10.93
CA GLN A 637 19.93 -33.13 11.49
C GLN A 637 18.89 -32.74 10.44
N HIS A 638 19.18 -31.75 9.61
CA HIS A 638 18.16 -31.21 8.70
C HIS A 638 18.08 -31.96 7.37
N CYS A 639 19.20 -32.21 6.69
CA CYS A 639 19.17 -32.87 5.37
C CYS A 639 18.96 -34.38 5.46
N LEU A 640 19.56 -35.06 6.44
CA LEU A 640 19.51 -36.53 6.50
C LEU A 640 18.36 -37.04 7.36
N GLU A 641 18.15 -36.49 8.56
CA GLU A 641 17.08 -36.96 9.45
C GLU A 641 15.71 -36.39 9.05
N ARG A 642 15.64 -35.09 8.71
CA ARG A 642 14.38 -34.38 8.42
C ARG A 642 14.08 -34.18 6.94
N LYS A 643 15.05 -34.44 6.05
CA LYS A 643 14.94 -34.21 4.59
C LYS A 643 14.58 -32.76 4.21
N GLU A 644 15.07 -31.82 5.00
CA GLU A 644 14.93 -30.38 4.79
C GLU A 644 16.12 -29.82 4.01
N LYS A 645 15.88 -28.76 3.25
CA LYS A 645 16.95 -28.07 2.50
C LYS A 645 17.60 -26.95 3.32
N VAL A 646 18.91 -26.81 3.14
CA VAL A 646 19.75 -25.88 3.89
C VAL A 646 20.41 -24.87 2.97
N ILE A 647 20.28 -23.59 3.30
CA ILE A 647 21.01 -22.50 2.66
C ILE A 647 22.13 -22.05 3.59
N VAL A 648 23.37 -22.01 3.11
CA VAL A 648 24.53 -21.55 3.85
C VAL A 648 25.05 -20.27 3.23
N PHE A 649 24.89 -19.16 3.95
CA PHE A 649 25.41 -17.87 3.55
C PHE A 649 26.81 -17.64 4.10
N VAL A 650 27.71 -17.25 3.20
CA VAL A 650 29.11 -16.91 3.49
C VAL A 650 29.46 -15.54 2.91
N GLU A 651 30.39 -14.85 3.55
CA GLU A 651 30.87 -13.53 3.13
C GLU A 651 32.11 -13.65 2.22
N ARG A 652 33.03 -14.57 2.57
CA ARG A 652 34.30 -14.76 1.87
C ARG A 652 34.18 -15.85 0.79
N LEU A 653 34.65 -15.57 -0.43
CA LEU A 653 34.62 -16.54 -1.54
C LEU A 653 35.44 -17.81 -1.25
N CYS A 654 36.61 -17.67 -0.60
CA CYS A 654 37.44 -18.83 -0.20
C CYS A 654 36.74 -19.72 0.84
N THR A 655 35.93 -19.13 1.73
CA THR A 655 35.13 -19.88 2.71
C THR A 655 34.05 -20.72 2.01
N ALA A 656 33.43 -20.23 0.93
CA ALA A 656 32.42 -20.98 0.19
C ALA A 656 32.97 -22.32 -0.31
N THR A 657 34.13 -22.29 -0.98
CA THR A 657 34.79 -23.47 -1.52
C THR A 657 35.38 -24.36 -0.43
N PHE A 658 35.86 -23.77 0.67
CA PHE A 658 36.33 -24.52 1.84
C PHE A 658 35.20 -25.36 2.45
N ILE A 659 34.02 -24.76 2.65
CA ILE A 659 32.85 -25.46 3.16
C ILE A 659 32.38 -26.52 2.16
N GLU A 660 32.31 -26.20 0.87
CA GLU A 660 31.92 -27.17 -0.17
C GLU A 660 32.77 -28.44 -0.10
N ILE A 661 34.10 -28.31 -0.06
CA ILE A 661 35.03 -29.43 0.03
C ILE A 661 34.89 -30.18 1.36
N ALA A 662 34.78 -29.46 2.48
CA ALA A 662 34.63 -30.07 3.80
C ALA A 662 33.33 -30.88 3.93
N LEU A 663 32.24 -30.41 3.35
CA LEU A 663 30.96 -31.10 3.33
C LEU A 663 30.97 -32.29 2.36
N GLN A 664 31.58 -32.15 1.18
CA GLN A 664 31.74 -33.25 0.23
C GLN A 664 32.53 -34.41 0.83
N ASN A 665 33.63 -34.12 1.51
CA ASN A 665 34.47 -35.12 2.16
C ASN A 665 33.75 -35.85 3.30
N TYR A 666 32.90 -35.15 4.08
CA TYR A 666 32.21 -35.73 5.22
C TYR A 666 30.98 -36.55 4.81
N PHE A 667 30.16 -36.04 3.89
CA PHE A 667 28.89 -36.67 3.53
C PHE A 667 28.98 -37.63 2.33
N GLY A 668 30.13 -37.76 1.68
CA GLY A 668 30.40 -38.83 0.70
C GLY A 668 29.41 -38.91 -0.46
N GLY A 669 28.81 -37.79 -0.88
CA GLY A 669 27.80 -37.73 -1.95
C GLY A 669 26.35 -38.04 -1.51
N THR A 670 26.12 -38.31 -0.22
CA THR A 670 24.77 -38.55 0.35
C THR A 670 23.86 -37.32 0.23
N VAL A 671 24.46 -36.13 0.26
CA VAL A 671 23.77 -34.84 0.05
C VAL A 671 24.30 -34.17 -1.21
N LYS A 672 23.39 -33.55 -1.97
CA LYS A 672 23.72 -32.80 -3.19
C LYS A 672 23.96 -31.34 -2.87
N ILE A 673 25.19 -30.89 -3.10
CA ILE A 673 25.67 -29.56 -2.74
C ILE A 673 25.82 -28.71 -4.00
N GLY A 674 25.26 -27.51 -3.99
CA GLY A 674 25.53 -26.47 -4.98
C GLY A 674 26.27 -25.30 -4.38
N CYS A 675 27.43 -24.94 -4.95
CA CYS A 675 28.18 -23.75 -4.57
C CYS A 675 28.16 -22.71 -5.71
N THR A 676 27.90 -21.44 -5.39
CA THR A 676 27.91 -20.35 -6.39
C THR A 676 29.31 -19.84 -6.72
N VAL A 677 30.33 -20.31 -5.99
CA VAL A 677 31.74 -19.95 -6.18
C VAL A 677 32.46 -21.10 -6.89
N HIS A 678 33.52 -20.77 -7.62
CA HIS A 678 34.46 -21.73 -8.20
C HIS A 678 35.89 -21.20 -8.09
N VAL A 679 36.86 -22.10 -8.26
CA VAL A 679 38.29 -21.77 -8.29
C VAL A 679 38.76 -21.82 -9.74
N THR A 680 39.31 -20.70 -10.24
CA THR A 680 39.94 -20.62 -11.57
C THR A 680 41.38 -20.17 -11.40
N SER A 681 42.35 -20.95 -11.87
CA SER A 681 43.79 -20.62 -11.80
C SER A 681 44.24 -20.09 -10.44
N SER A 682 43.85 -20.78 -9.35
CA SER A 682 44.15 -20.41 -7.95
C SER A 682 43.50 -19.12 -7.43
N LYS A 683 42.42 -18.65 -8.07
CA LYS A 683 41.61 -17.51 -7.63
C LYS A 683 40.15 -17.91 -7.39
N TYR A 684 39.58 -17.45 -6.28
CA TYR A 684 38.18 -17.66 -5.94
C TYR A 684 37.29 -16.64 -6.67
N GLU A 685 36.37 -17.11 -7.50
CA GLU A 685 35.49 -16.25 -8.29
C GLU A 685 34.04 -16.76 -8.29
N LEU A 686 33.09 -15.82 -8.40
CA LEU A 686 31.68 -16.17 -8.57
C LEU A 686 31.48 -16.86 -9.92
N LYS A 687 30.70 -17.94 -9.94
CA LYS A 687 30.30 -18.60 -11.19
C LYS A 687 29.54 -17.61 -12.09
N LYS A 688 29.61 -17.81 -13.40
CA LYS A 688 28.90 -16.93 -14.36
C LYS A 688 27.39 -16.87 -14.02
N PRO A 689 26.70 -15.73 -14.24
CA PRO A 689 25.29 -15.55 -13.89
C PRO A 689 24.35 -16.66 -14.38
N LYS A 690 24.60 -17.22 -15.57
CA LYS A 690 23.83 -18.34 -16.14
C LYS A 690 23.85 -19.58 -15.22
N TYR A 691 25.03 -20.01 -14.78
CA TYR A 691 25.20 -21.18 -13.92
C TYR A 691 24.62 -20.96 -12.53
N ARG A 692 24.79 -19.76 -11.96
CA ARG A 692 24.21 -19.43 -10.65
C ARG A 692 22.68 -19.53 -10.68
N ARG A 693 22.04 -19.00 -11.73
CA ARG A 693 20.58 -19.12 -11.92
C ARG A 693 20.12 -20.58 -12.05
N GLU A 694 20.92 -21.42 -12.69
CA GLU A 694 20.65 -22.85 -12.80
C GLU A 694 20.72 -23.55 -11.44
N LEU A 695 21.74 -23.26 -10.63
CA LEU A 695 21.84 -23.76 -9.26
C LEU A 695 20.64 -23.34 -8.39
N LEU A 696 20.19 -22.08 -8.49
CA LEU A 696 19.02 -21.60 -7.75
C LEU A 696 17.74 -22.36 -8.15
N LYS A 697 17.57 -22.66 -9.45
CA LYS A 697 16.44 -23.45 -9.96
C LYS A 697 16.52 -24.92 -9.54
N GLN A 698 17.72 -25.48 -9.46
CA GLN A 698 17.95 -26.84 -8.98
C GLN A 698 17.73 -26.96 -7.46
N PHE A 699 18.08 -25.92 -6.71
CA PHE A 699 17.89 -25.88 -5.25
C PHE A 699 16.46 -25.56 -4.83
N SER A 700 15.75 -24.68 -5.55
CA SER A 700 14.38 -24.28 -5.19
C SER A 700 13.42 -24.40 -6.38
N PRO A 701 13.20 -25.60 -6.93
CA PRO A 701 12.40 -25.82 -8.14
C PRO A 701 10.95 -25.37 -8.02
N LYS A 702 10.27 -25.62 -6.88
CA LYS A 702 8.85 -25.27 -6.69
C LYS A 702 8.68 -23.76 -6.70
N SER A 703 9.53 -23.04 -5.97
CA SER A 703 9.57 -21.57 -5.93
C SER A 703 9.80 -20.92 -7.29
N HIS A 704 10.53 -21.59 -8.20
CA HIS A 704 10.82 -21.10 -9.54
C HIS A 704 9.88 -21.66 -10.62
N ARG A 705 8.85 -22.42 -10.25
CA ARG A 705 7.94 -23.14 -11.17
C ARG A 705 8.74 -23.95 -12.22
N HIS A 706 9.80 -24.61 -11.77
CA HIS A 706 10.73 -25.35 -12.61
C HIS A 706 10.75 -26.82 -12.20
N SER A 707 10.79 -27.73 -13.19
CA SER A 707 10.98 -29.15 -12.94
C SER A 707 12.43 -29.52 -13.21
N THR A 708 13.07 -30.22 -12.26
CA THR A 708 14.46 -30.67 -12.36
C THR A 708 14.58 -32.12 -11.91
N LYS A 709 15.44 -32.91 -12.57
CA LYS A 709 15.82 -34.26 -12.13
C LYS A 709 16.99 -34.25 -11.14
N HIS A 710 17.68 -33.13 -11.02
CA HIS A 710 18.87 -32.95 -10.18
C HIS A 710 18.59 -31.85 -9.15
N GLU A 711 17.73 -32.19 -8.18
CA GLU A 711 17.40 -31.29 -7.09
C GLU A 711 18.54 -31.27 -6.05
N LEU A 712 18.90 -30.08 -5.57
CA LEU A 712 19.95 -29.87 -4.57
C LEU A 712 19.36 -29.83 -3.14
N ASP A 713 20.13 -30.33 -2.18
CA ASP A 713 19.80 -30.34 -0.75
C ASP A 713 20.42 -29.14 -0.02
N ILE A 714 21.59 -28.70 -0.50
CA ILE A 714 22.39 -27.62 0.12
C ILE A 714 22.78 -26.59 -0.92
N LEU A 715 22.58 -25.32 -0.60
CA LEU A 715 23.07 -24.19 -1.40
C LEU A 715 24.04 -23.34 -0.58
N ILE A 716 25.29 -23.23 -1.05
CA ILE A 716 26.31 -22.34 -0.49
C ILE A 716 26.41 -21.11 -1.38
N CYS A 717 26.15 -19.92 -0.84
CA CYS A 717 26.14 -18.69 -1.61
C CYS A 717 26.56 -17.45 -0.83
N THR A 718 26.88 -16.39 -1.57
CA THR A 718 27.13 -15.04 -1.04
C THR A 718 25.88 -14.17 -1.18
N ASP A 719 25.84 -13.03 -0.48
CA ASP A 719 24.72 -12.07 -0.62
C ASP A 719 24.55 -11.57 -2.06
N ALA A 720 25.64 -11.44 -2.83
CA ALA A 720 25.60 -11.04 -4.24
C ALA A 720 24.74 -11.98 -5.11
N ASP A 721 24.54 -13.22 -4.68
CA ASP A 721 23.74 -14.25 -5.37
C ASP A 721 22.34 -14.44 -4.77
N GLY A 722 22.15 -13.97 -3.53
CA GLY A 722 20.93 -14.13 -2.74
C GLY A 722 19.99 -12.92 -2.76
N VAL A 723 20.44 -11.75 -3.21
CA VAL A 723 19.58 -10.57 -3.30
C VAL A 723 18.56 -10.74 -4.42
N GLY A 724 17.28 -10.61 -4.07
CA GLY A 724 16.18 -10.64 -5.02
C GLY A 724 15.70 -12.03 -5.48
N VAL A 725 16.10 -13.12 -4.83
CA VAL A 725 15.70 -14.49 -5.26
C VAL A 725 14.67 -15.15 -4.34
N ASN A 726 13.95 -16.14 -4.88
CA ASN A 726 12.88 -16.90 -4.22
C ASN A 726 13.44 -18.28 -3.82
N LEU A 727 13.59 -18.55 -2.52
CA LEU A 727 14.22 -19.78 -2.00
C LEU A 727 13.36 -20.48 -0.94
N GLN A 728 12.03 -20.32 -1.03
CA GLN A 728 11.10 -20.80 -0.01
C GLN A 728 10.91 -22.33 0.02
N ASP A 729 11.54 -23.08 -0.90
CA ASP A 729 11.64 -24.55 -0.79
C ASP A 729 12.55 -24.98 0.37
N ALA A 730 13.37 -24.07 0.92
CA ALA A 730 14.19 -24.33 2.08
C ALA A 730 13.45 -24.09 3.40
N ASN A 731 13.90 -24.74 4.46
CA ASN A 731 13.43 -24.54 5.83
C ASN A 731 14.55 -23.97 6.71
N VAL A 732 15.81 -24.06 6.26
CA VAL A 732 16.97 -23.76 7.10
C VAL A 732 17.86 -22.72 6.43
N VAL A 733 18.16 -21.64 7.17
CA VAL A 733 19.11 -20.60 6.78
C VAL A 733 20.25 -20.58 7.78
N VAL A 734 21.47 -20.75 7.32
CA VAL A 734 22.68 -20.68 8.11
C VAL A 734 23.48 -19.44 7.73
N ASN A 735 23.58 -18.49 8.66
CA ASN A 735 24.52 -17.38 8.59
C ASN A 735 25.85 -17.85 9.17
N TYR A 736 26.71 -18.38 8.29
CA TYR A 736 28.00 -18.90 8.70
C TYR A 736 28.95 -17.77 9.11
N ASP A 737 29.00 -16.69 8.33
CA ASP A 737 29.84 -15.53 8.59
C ASP A 737 29.06 -14.37 9.25
N PRO A 738 29.72 -13.55 10.08
CA PRO A 738 29.11 -12.31 10.56
C PRO A 738 28.88 -11.34 9.40
N THR A 739 27.70 -10.73 9.37
CA THR A 739 27.32 -9.77 8.33
C THR A 739 27.76 -8.35 8.70
N GLU A 740 27.82 -7.46 7.70
CA GLU A 740 28.12 -6.04 7.97
C GLU A 740 27.06 -5.36 8.84
N GLY A 741 25.82 -5.85 8.82
CA GLY A 741 24.70 -5.39 9.63
C GLY A 741 23.56 -6.42 9.67
N ALA A 742 22.62 -6.21 10.60
CA ALA A 742 21.47 -7.10 10.77
C ALA A 742 20.43 -7.00 9.64
N ASP A 743 20.45 -5.91 8.87
CA ASP A 743 19.64 -5.73 7.68
C ASP A 743 19.85 -6.88 6.68
N THR A 744 21.09 -7.33 6.51
CA THR A 744 21.41 -8.52 5.70
C THR A 744 20.72 -9.77 6.24
N LEU A 745 20.69 -9.98 7.56
CA LEU A 745 20.04 -11.14 8.18
C LEU A 745 18.54 -11.16 7.92
N PHE A 746 17.87 -10.00 8.03
CA PHE A 746 16.46 -9.83 7.66
C PHE A 746 16.20 -10.14 6.17
N GLN A 747 17.11 -9.70 5.30
CA GLN A 747 17.02 -9.98 3.87
C GLN A 747 17.21 -11.47 3.55
N ARG A 748 18.17 -12.14 4.19
CA ARG A 748 18.44 -13.58 4.06
C ARG A 748 17.27 -14.41 4.57
N ALA A 749 16.79 -14.12 5.79
CA ALA A 749 15.61 -14.79 6.36
C ALA A 749 14.38 -14.61 5.46
N GLY A 750 14.19 -13.41 4.91
CA GLY A 750 13.14 -13.07 3.94
C GLY A 750 13.12 -13.85 2.63
N ARG A 751 14.21 -14.56 2.28
CA ARG A 751 14.24 -15.47 1.12
C ARG A 751 13.45 -16.74 1.38
N VAL A 752 13.26 -17.07 2.65
CA VAL A 752 12.63 -18.30 3.15
C VAL A 752 11.32 -18.00 3.89
N LEU A 753 11.24 -16.89 4.63
CA LEU A 753 10.05 -16.40 5.34
C LEU A 753 9.02 -15.82 4.35
N ARG A 754 8.36 -16.69 3.60
CA ARG A 754 7.32 -16.37 2.62
C ARG A 754 6.12 -17.29 2.79
N PHE A 755 5.00 -16.86 2.22
CA PHE A 755 3.78 -17.65 2.14
C PHE A 755 3.99 -18.95 1.34
N THR A 756 3.59 -20.07 1.93
CA THR A 756 3.66 -21.41 1.34
C THR A 756 2.34 -22.15 1.50
N ASN A 757 2.13 -23.21 0.73
CA ASN A 757 0.93 -24.05 0.85
C ASN A 757 1.02 -25.04 2.03
N ASP A 758 2.17 -25.07 2.74
CA ASP A 758 2.40 -25.88 3.93
C ASP A 758 2.04 -25.10 5.22
N PRO A 759 0.96 -25.49 5.93
CA PRO A 759 0.51 -24.82 7.15
C PRO A 759 1.30 -25.21 8.41
N ASP A 760 2.07 -26.30 8.40
CA ASP A 760 2.83 -26.78 9.56
C ASP A 760 4.33 -26.48 9.45
N ARG A 761 4.70 -25.66 8.46
CA ARG A 761 6.07 -25.32 8.13
C ARG A 761 6.83 -24.69 9.30
N ILE A 762 8.02 -25.19 9.58
CA ILE A 762 8.97 -24.62 10.54
C ILE A 762 10.17 -24.06 9.79
N VAL A 763 10.64 -22.88 10.19
CA VAL A 763 11.84 -22.24 9.65
C VAL A 763 12.92 -22.11 10.74
N TYR A 764 14.15 -22.48 10.41
CA TYR A 764 15.30 -22.43 11.30
C TYR A 764 16.31 -21.40 10.80
N LEU A 765 16.65 -20.43 11.64
CA LEU A 765 17.64 -19.40 11.37
C LEU A 765 18.84 -19.62 12.30
N TYR A 766 19.97 -20.09 11.76
CA TYR A 766 21.19 -20.30 12.52
C TYR A 766 22.15 -19.13 12.32
N THR A 767 22.68 -18.58 13.41
CA THR A 767 23.72 -17.54 13.38
C THR A 767 24.92 -17.98 14.22
N PHE A 768 26.09 -18.05 13.58
CA PHE A 768 27.33 -18.45 14.23
C PHE A 768 27.96 -17.29 15.00
N ILE A 769 28.27 -17.51 16.28
CA ILE A 769 28.87 -16.51 17.18
C ILE A 769 30.05 -17.13 17.94
N PRO A 770 31.20 -16.44 18.09
CA PRO A 770 32.31 -16.94 18.91
C PRO A 770 31.91 -17.13 20.39
N ALA A 771 32.30 -18.25 21.00
CA ALA A 771 31.89 -18.61 22.36
C ALA A 771 32.34 -17.60 23.44
N ASN A 772 33.55 -17.03 23.32
CA ASN A 772 34.16 -16.18 24.36
C ASN A 772 33.91 -14.67 24.21
N ILE A 773 32.89 -14.26 23.44
CA ILE A 773 32.70 -12.84 23.08
C ILE A 773 32.32 -11.93 24.27
N GLN A 774 31.67 -12.49 25.30
CA GLN A 774 31.17 -11.76 26.46
C GLN A 774 32.21 -11.60 27.59
N GLN A 775 33.33 -12.32 27.55
CA GLN A 775 34.34 -12.24 28.62
C GLN A 775 35.06 -10.89 28.61
N GLN A 776 35.13 -10.21 29.76
CA GLN A 776 35.93 -9.00 29.90
C GLN A 776 37.41 -9.33 29.65
N THR A 777 38.04 -8.56 28.76
CA THR A 777 39.40 -8.85 28.27
C THR A 777 40.12 -7.55 27.95
N ARG A 778 41.44 -7.55 28.20
CA ARG A 778 42.34 -6.44 27.85
C ARG A 778 42.78 -6.48 26.37
N SER A 779 42.62 -7.63 25.70
CA SER A 779 43.01 -7.85 24.30
C SER A 779 42.22 -6.97 23.34
N GLU A 780 42.92 -6.33 22.41
CA GLU A 780 42.32 -5.45 21.41
C GLU A 780 41.57 -6.27 20.36
N ALA A 781 42.11 -7.44 19.98
CA ALA A 781 41.44 -8.37 19.07
C ALA A 781 40.01 -8.71 19.51
N TRP A 782 39.85 -9.10 20.78
CA TRP A 782 38.55 -9.47 21.32
C TRP A 782 37.61 -8.28 21.47
N LYS A 783 38.11 -7.07 21.77
CA LYS A 783 37.29 -5.85 21.74
C LYS A 783 36.76 -5.59 20.33
N ARG A 784 37.58 -5.76 19.28
CA ARG A 784 37.15 -5.59 17.88
C ARG A 784 36.11 -6.61 17.45
N ILE A 785 36.27 -7.87 17.87
CA ILE A 785 35.27 -8.92 17.66
C ILE A 785 33.96 -8.54 18.36
N ARG A 786 34.00 -8.23 19.66
CA ARG A 786 32.81 -7.84 20.44
C ARG A 786 32.08 -6.64 19.81
N ASN A 787 32.81 -5.57 19.51
CA ASN A 787 32.27 -4.37 18.86
C ASN A 787 31.61 -4.67 17.50
N THR A 788 32.01 -5.73 16.80
CA THR A 788 31.38 -6.14 15.53
C THR A 788 30.00 -6.75 15.79
N PHE A 789 29.89 -7.66 16.75
CA PHE A 789 28.60 -8.27 17.10
C PHE A 789 27.69 -7.32 17.87
N ASP A 790 28.20 -6.45 18.74
CA ASP A 790 27.41 -5.43 19.45
C ASP A 790 26.76 -4.44 18.46
N ARG A 791 27.51 -4.03 17.43
CA ARG A 791 26.96 -3.21 16.34
C ARG A 791 25.88 -3.95 15.55
N MET A 792 26.08 -5.24 15.28
CA MET A 792 25.08 -6.06 14.60
C MET A 792 23.80 -6.18 15.45
N MET A 793 23.93 -6.42 16.75
CA MET A 793 22.79 -6.53 17.68
C MET A 793 22.04 -5.20 17.85
N LYS A 794 22.76 -4.08 17.96
CA LYS A 794 22.14 -2.73 18.02
C LYS A 794 21.31 -2.45 16.75
N ARG A 795 21.82 -2.82 15.57
CA ARG A 795 21.10 -2.65 14.30
C ARG A 795 19.95 -3.64 14.16
N HIS A 796 20.12 -4.88 14.62
CA HIS A 796 19.05 -5.88 14.67
C HIS A 796 17.87 -5.36 15.48
N THR A 797 18.15 -4.84 16.68
CA THR A 797 17.15 -4.23 17.55
C THR A 797 16.40 -3.11 16.81
N LYS A 798 17.09 -2.16 16.18
CA LYS A 798 16.43 -1.07 15.42
C LYS A 798 15.60 -1.58 14.23
N SER A 799 16.11 -2.51 13.43
CA SER A 799 15.36 -3.08 12.30
C SER A 799 14.19 -3.96 12.73
N ARG A 800 14.30 -4.62 13.90
CA ARG A 800 13.21 -5.38 14.52
C ARG A 800 12.02 -4.48 14.84
N HIS A 801 12.24 -3.27 15.38
CA HIS A 801 11.22 -2.25 15.59
C HIS A 801 10.53 -1.78 14.30
N ILE A 802 11.01 -2.16 13.11
CA ILE A 802 10.39 -1.80 11.81
C ILE A 802 9.73 -3.02 11.15
N LEU A 803 10.25 -4.22 11.39
CA LEU A 803 9.84 -5.44 10.67
C LEU A 803 9.08 -6.46 11.52
N GLY A 804 9.15 -6.36 12.85
CA GLY A 804 8.39 -7.20 13.79
C GLY A 804 8.85 -8.65 13.86
N LEU A 805 10.14 -8.91 13.64
CA LEU A 805 10.69 -10.26 13.65
C LEU A 805 12.10 -10.28 14.26
N ASP A 806 12.41 -11.33 15.02
CA ASP A 806 13.79 -11.60 15.41
C ASP A 806 14.49 -12.50 14.38
N VAL A 807 15.67 -12.08 13.95
CA VAL A 807 16.58 -12.87 13.12
C VAL A 807 17.89 -13.19 13.85
N MET A 808 18.03 -12.70 15.08
CA MET A 808 19.12 -12.98 15.99
C MET A 808 18.58 -13.27 17.40
N ALA A 809 19.18 -14.25 18.07
CA ALA A 809 18.85 -14.60 19.45
C ALA A 809 19.95 -14.13 20.42
N SER A 810 19.54 -13.55 21.54
CA SER A 810 20.42 -13.32 22.70
C SER A 810 20.77 -14.64 23.40
N GLU A 811 19.80 -15.55 23.45
CA GLU A 811 19.87 -16.89 24.02
C GLU A 811 20.30 -17.95 22.98
N THR A 812 20.52 -19.19 23.42
CA THR A 812 20.92 -20.30 22.54
C THR A 812 19.86 -20.61 21.48
N VAL A 813 18.59 -20.64 21.87
CA VAL A 813 17.44 -20.86 20.97
C VAL A 813 16.30 -19.97 21.39
N LYS A 814 15.75 -19.20 20.45
CA LYS A 814 14.51 -18.44 20.61
C LYS A 814 13.46 -18.99 19.65
N THR A 815 12.31 -19.40 20.18
CA THR A 815 11.19 -19.93 19.38
C THR A 815 10.10 -18.87 19.26
N ILE A 816 9.63 -18.63 18.04
CA ILE A 816 8.55 -17.70 17.72
C ILE A 816 7.44 -18.50 17.05
N ASP A 817 6.30 -18.65 17.72
CA ASP A 817 5.10 -19.26 17.14
C ASP A 817 4.21 -18.14 16.58
N LEU A 818 3.99 -18.15 15.26
CA LEU A 818 3.15 -17.14 14.59
C LEU A 818 1.65 -17.39 14.78
N ASN A 819 1.25 -18.55 15.29
CA ASN A 819 -0.14 -18.84 15.64
C ASN A 819 -0.46 -18.58 17.12
N ASP A 820 0.52 -18.19 17.94
CA ASP A 820 0.27 -17.77 19.34
C ASP A 820 -0.73 -16.60 19.35
N PRO A 821 -1.89 -16.70 20.04
CA PRO A 821 -2.89 -15.64 20.11
C PRO A 821 -2.31 -14.30 20.57
N GLN A 822 -1.29 -14.32 21.43
CA GLN A 822 -0.63 -13.13 21.96
C GLN A 822 0.56 -12.65 21.11
N ILE A 823 0.88 -13.32 19.99
CA ILE A 823 2.03 -12.93 19.16
C ILE A 823 1.87 -11.50 18.65
N GLU A 824 0.65 -11.06 18.37
CA GLU A 824 0.39 -9.71 17.88
C GLU A 824 0.75 -8.67 18.94
N GLU A 825 0.26 -8.83 20.17
CA GLU A 825 0.61 -7.96 21.29
C GLU A 825 2.11 -8.01 21.60
N ARG A 826 2.75 -9.17 21.50
CA ARG A 826 4.20 -9.31 21.71
C ARG A 826 5.01 -8.61 20.61
N LEU A 827 4.58 -8.68 19.36
CA LEU A 827 5.22 -7.99 18.24
C LEU A 827 4.90 -6.48 18.22
N ALA A 828 3.74 -6.08 18.74
CA ALA A 828 3.27 -4.68 18.78
C ALA A 828 3.81 -3.90 19.99
N SER A 829 3.87 -4.51 21.18
CA SER A 829 4.48 -3.90 22.38
C SER A 829 5.98 -3.65 22.22
N GLU A 830 6.63 -4.36 21.29
CA GLU A 830 8.02 -4.11 20.89
C GLU A 830 8.14 -3.06 19.77
N PHE A 831 7.03 -2.41 19.38
CA PHE A 831 6.92 -1.29 18.45
C PHE A 831 6.40 -0.04 19.21
N ASP A 832 7.32 0.77 19.75
CA ASP A 832 7.01 2.09 20.38
C ASP A 832 6.22 3.06 19.48
N TYR A 833 6.14 2.77 18.18
CA TYR A 833 5.34 3.51 17.21
C TYR A 833 3.85 3.63 17.60
N TYR A 834 3.31 2.69 18.38
CA TYR A 834 1.88 2.65 18.72
C TYR A 834 1.53 3.21 20.11
N GLU A 835 2.48 3.36 21.04
CA GLU A 835 2.17 3.88 22.38
C GLU A 835 1.92 5.40 22.39
N THR A 836 2.49 6.16 21.45
CA THR A 836 2.39 7.64 21.46
C THR A 836 1.17 8.22 20.72
N THR A 837 0.34 7.40 20.05
CA THR A 837 -0.90 7.87 19.37
C THR A 837 -2.19 7.48 20.09
N GLY A 838 -2.13 6.86 21.28
CA GLY A 838 -3.32 6.62 22.10
C GLY A 838 -4.34 5.63 21.50
N THR A 839 -3.98 4.89 20.46
CA THR A 839 -4.76 3.76 19.96
C THR A 839 -3.85 2.62 19.54
N ASN A 840 -4.06 1.44 20.12
CA ASN A 840 -3.38 0.16 19.85
C ASN A 840 -3.66 -0.41 18.44
N GLN A 841 -3.70 0.43 17.40
CA GLN A 841 -4.17 0.04 16.09
C GLN A 841 -3.13 0.37 15.02
N SER A 842 -2.58 -0.69 14.40
CA SER A 842 -2.29 -0.79 12.96
C SER A 842 -2.89 0.37 12.16
N HIS A 843 -2.09 0.99 11.27
CA HIS A 843 -2.49 2.14 10.48
C HIS A 843 -3.97 2.08 10.06
N PRO A 844 -4.81 3.09 10.35
CA PRO A 844 -6.27 2.93 10.33
C PRO A 844 -6.86 2.40 9.02
N LEU A 845 -6.21 2.74 7.90
CA LEU A 845 -6.49 2.20 6.57
C LEU A 845 -6.56 0.66 6.51
N PHE A 846 -5.73 -0.06 7.27
CA PHE A 846 -5.75 -1.51 7.30
C PHE A 846 -7.10 -2.05 7.80
N HIS A 847 -7.67 -1.42 8.84
CA HIS A 847 -8.98 -1.79 9.34
C HIS A 847 -10.07 -1.53 8.29
N HIS A 848 -10.06 -0.35 7.66
CA HIS A 848 -11.03 0.01 6.62
C HIS A 848 -11.03 -0.97 5.44
N VAL A 849 -9.85 -1.36 4.98
CA VAL A 849 -9.70 -2.34 3.88
C VAL A 849 -10.16 -3.73 4.31
N ALA A 850 -9.83 -4.15 5.55
CA ALA A 850 -10.30 -5.41 6.08
C ALA A 850 -11.83 -5.51 6.12
N MET A 851 -12.49 -4.46 6.64
CA MET A 851 -13.95 -4.37 6.73
C MET A 851 -14.59 -4.40 5.33
N ARG A 852 -14.07 -3.59 4.39
CA ARG A 852 -14.59 -3.57 3.00
C ARG A 852 -14.55 -4.95 2.36
N GLU A 853 -13.41 -5.63 2.45
CA GLU A 853 -13.22 -6.95 1.84
C GLU A 853 -14.05 -8.04 2.53
N GLN A 854 -14.21 -7.97 3.86
CA GLN A 854 -15.02 -8.93 4.61
C GLN A 854 -16.51 -8.80 4.28
N TYR A 855 -17.01 -7.57 4.11
CA TYR A 855 -18.41 -7.27 3.84
C TYR A 855 -18.63 -6.79 2.40
N SER A 856 -17.79 -7.21 1.45
CA SER A 856 -17.84 -6.75 0.06
C SER A 856 -19.20 -7.04 -0.59
N ASP A 857 -19.76 -8.23 -0.36
CA ASP A 857 -21.03 -8.62 -0.97
C ASP A 857 -22.20 -7.79 -0.39
N LEU A 858 -22.19 -7.55 0.92
CA LEU A 858 -23.14 -6.64 1.55
C LEU A 858 -23.00 -5.23 0.96
N ALA A 859 -21.78 -4.69 0.89
CA ALA A 859 -21.53 -3.33 0.42
C ALA A 859 -21.97 -3.11 -1.04
N LYS A 860 -21.89 -4.13 -1.90
CA LYS A 860 -22.39 -4.07 -3.29
C LYS A 860 -23.92 -4.01 -3.39
N THR A 861 -24.64 -4.56 -2.40
CA THR A 861 -26.11 -4.57 -2.37
C THR A 861 -26.71 -3.33 -1.74
N LEU A 862 -25.91 -2.51 -1.04
CA LEU A 862 -26.40 -1.32 -0.35
C LEU A 862 -26.82 -0.23 -1.35
N PRO A 863 -28.03 0.34 -1.18
CA PRO A 863 -28.51 1.40 -2.06
C PRO A 863 -27.86 2.75 -1.77
N GLU A 864 -27.76 3.60 -2.80
CA GLU A 864 -27.42 5.02 -2.63
C GLU A 864 -28.61 5.81 -2.04
N GLY A 865 -28.32 6.96 -1.43
CA GLY A 865 -29.27 7.82 -0.73
C GLY A 865 -29.62 7.36 0.69
N ILE A 866 -28.80 6.50 1.30
CA ILE A 866 -29.03 6.01 2.68
C ILE A 866 -28.36 6.92 3.71
N HIS A 867 -29.09 7.23 4.79
CA HIS A 867 -28.62 8.09 5.87
C HIS A 867 -28.55 7.36 7.21
N SER A 868 -27.62 7.78 8.06
CA SER A 868 -27.49 7.24 9.42
C SER A 868 -27.08 8.31 10.42
N ALA A 869 -27.10 7.95 11.70
CA ALA A 869 -26.57 8.78 12.78
C ALA A 869 -25.90 7.91 13.84
N MET A 870 -24.80 8.40 14.41
CA MET A 870 -24.07 7.72 15.49
C MET A 870 -23.51 8.72 16.50
N TYR A 871 -23.25 8.25 17.72
CA TYR A 871 -22.65 9.07 18.77
C TYR A 871 -21.12 9.07 18.65
N TYR A 872 -20.53 10.25 18.46
CA TYR A 872 -19.09 10.43 18.30
C TYR A 872 -18.63 11.80 18.82
N GLY A 873 -17.49 11.85 19.50
CA GLY A 873 -16.85 13.12 19.90
C GLY A 873 -17.70 14.03 20.81
N GLN A 874 -17.39 15.33 20.77
CA GLN A 874 -18.08 16.39 21.51
C GLN A 874 -18.79 17.42 20.62
N GLU A 875 -18.59 17.37 19.30
CA GLU A 875 -19.14 18.34 18.35
C GLU A 875 -20.11 17.65 17.37
N GLU A 876 -21.08 18.41 16.89
CA GLU A 876 -22.07 17.95 15.91
C GLU A 876 -21.53 18.12 14.48
N ARG A 877 -21.29 17.00 13.80
CA ARG A 877 -20.74 16.97 12.44
C ARG A 877 -21.62 16.13 11.53
N VAL A 878 -21.63 16.45 10.25
CA VAL A 878 -22.18 15.57 9.20
C VAL A 878 -21.07 15.19 8.24
N VAL A 879 -20.97 13.90 7.95
CA VAL A 879 -20.09 13.37 6.92
C VAL A 879 -20.93 13.00 5.72
N VAL A 880 -20.63 13.59 4.56
CA VAL A 880 -21.40 13.37 3.32
C VAL A 880 -20.45 12.87 2.23
N LEU A 881 -20.83 11.79 1.56
CA LEU A 881 -20.15 11.33 0.36
C LEU A 881 -20.89 11.84 -0.87
N ILE A 882 -20.20 12.63 -1.70
CA ILE A 882 -20.75 13.18 -2.94
C ILE A 882 -20.07 12.59 -4.17
N ASP A 883 -20.81 12.54 -5.29
CA ASP A 883 -20.30 12.25 -6.64
C ASP A 883 -20.38 13.51 -7.50
N ILE A 884 -19.26 13.90 -8.10
CA ILE A 884 -19.11 15.03 -9.01
C ILE A 884 -18.53 14.49 -10.32
N ASN A 885 -19.35 14.38 -11.37
CA ASN A 885 -18.90 13.90 -12.69
C ASN A 885 -18.09 12.58 -12.63
N SER A 886 -18.49 11.62 -11.79
CA SER A 886 -17.79 10.34 -11.53
C SER A 886 -16.56 10.43 -10.61
N GLU A 887 -16.27 11.59 -10.02
CA GLU A 887 -15.27 11.77 -8.95
C GLU A 887 -15.98 11.84 -7.60
N LYS A 888 -15.60 10.95 -6.68
CA LYS A 888 -16.22 10.87 -5.36
C LYS A 888 -15.41 11.65 -4.34
N ARG A 889 -16.08 12.37 -3.44
CA ARG A 889 -15.43 13.19 -2.42
C ARG A 889 -16.19 13.09 -1.08
N LEU A 890 -15.44 12.94 0.00
CA LEU A 890 -15.98 13.06 1.36
C LEU A 890 -15.94 14.52 1.82
N LEU A 891 -17.04 14.96 2.41
CA LEU A 891 -17.17 16.24 3.08
C LEU A 891 -17.32 16.01 4.58
N LEU A 892 -16.53 16.73 5.38
CA LEU A 892 -16.68 16.81 6.83
C LEU A 892 -17.16 18.22 7.17
N PHE A 893 -18.41 18.33 7.61
CA PHE A 893 -19.06 19.61 7.85
C PHE A 893 -19.47 19.73 9.31
N ASN A 894 -19.05 20.81 9.96
CA ASN A 894 -19.40 21.11 11.33
C ASN A 894 -20.72 21.88 11.35
N THR A 895 -21.77 21.25 11.85
CA THR A 895 -23.12 21.82 11.81
C THR A 895 -23.30 23.02 12.74
N ALA A 896 -22.50 23.10 13.82
CA ALA A 896 -22.57 24.23 14.76
C ALA A 896 -21.89 25.49 14.21
N THR A 897 -20.73 25.34 13.57
CA THR A 897 -19.97 26.49 13.01
C THR A 897 -20.32 26.80 11.56
N GLN A 898 -21.01 25.90 10.86
CA GLN A 898 -21.31 25.98 9.42
C GLN A 898 -20.04 26.09 8.55
N LEU A 899 -18.94 25.47 9.00
CA LEU A 899 -17.66 25.45 8.30
C LEU A 899 -17.23 24.01 8.00
N PHE A 900 -16.47 23.84 6.92
CA PHE A 900 -15.83 22.57 6.60
C PHE A 900 -14.49 22.46 7.32
N GLU A 901 -14.20 21.25 7.81
CA GLU A 901 -12.92 20.93 8.44
C GLU A 901 -11.94 20.47 7.34
N HIS A 902 -11.34 21.45 6.64
CA HIS A 902 -10.53 21.24 5.44
C HIS A 902 -9.13 20.62 5.67
N GLU A 903 -8.73 20.43 6.93
CA GLU A 903 -7.43 19.83 7.26
C GLU A 903 -7.41 18.31 7.12
N HIS A 904 -8.58 17.66 7.06
CA HIS A 904 -8.70 16.21 7.07
C HIS A 904 -8.64 15.58 5.68
N ASP A 905 -7.76 14.60 5.51
CA ASP A 905 -7.80 13.73 4.33
C ASP A 905 -8.97 12.74 4.39
N SER A 906 -9.23 12.01 3.30
CA SER A 906 -10.36 11.06 3.25
C SER A 906 -10.23 9.94 4.27
N LEU A 907 -9.01 9.60 4.69
CA LEU A 907 -8.76 8.53 5.65
C LEU A 907 -9.08 8.98 7.08
N GLU A 908 -8.70 10.20 7.45
CA GLU A 908 -9.03 10.77 8.75
C GLU A 908 -10.55 10.88 8.93
N ILE A 909 -11.28 11.24 7.87
CA ILE A 909 -12.76 11.25 7.90
C ILE A 909 -13.31 9.82 8.07
N LEU A 910 -12.74 8.82 7.38
CA LEU A 910 -13.14 7.41 7.54
C LEU A 910 -12.98 6.92 8.98
N ASP A 911 -11.96 7.38 9.69
CA ASP A 911 -11.74 7.05 11.11
C ASP A 911 -12.79 7.65 12.04
N LEU A 912 -13.30 8.84 11.73
CA LEU A 912 -14.38 9.46 12.52
C LEU A 912 -15.68 8.63 12.46
N ILE A 913 -15.95 8.01 11.32
CA ILE A 913 -17.18 7.23 11.07
C ILE A 913 -17.00 5.72 11.26
N LYS A 914 -15.80 5.31 11.69
CA LYS A 914 -15.46 3.91 11.96
C LYS A 914 -16.39 3.33 13.02
N CYS A 915 -17.00 2.19 12.70
CA CYS A 915 -17.95 1.50 13.56
C CYS A 915 -17.98 0.00 13.29
N GLU A 916 -18.52 -0.76 14.25
CA GLU A 916 -18.77 -2.20 14.15
C GLU A 916 -20.20 -2.49 13.71
N GLU A 917 -20.48 -3.70 13.22
CA GLU A 917 -21.83 -4.13 12.82
C GLU A 917 -22.88 -3.95 13.94
N ALA A 918 -22.47 -4.16 15.20
CA ALA A 918 -23.32 -4.00 16.37
C ALA A 918 -23.56 -2.54 16.79
N THR A 919 -22.99 -1.55 16.08
CA THR A 919 -23.10 -0.13 16.47
C THR A 919 -24.54 0.36 16.31
N GLU A 920 -25.14 0.80 17.41
CA GLU A 920 -26.51 1.30 17.41
C GLU A 920 -26.63 2.69 16.77
N ARG A 921 -27.81 2.96 16.20
CA ARG A 921 -28.18 4.27 15.65
C ARG A 921 -28.36 5.28 16.78
N ALA A 922 -27.80 6.47 16.61
CA ALA A 922 -28.09 7.58 17.50
C ALA A 922 -29.55 8.04 17.35
N LEU A 923 -30.15 8.47 18.47
CA LEU A 923 -31.54 8.90 18.50
C LEU A 923 -31.67 10.34 17.94
N VAL A 924 -32.03 10.45 16.67
CA VAL A 924 -32.28 11.73 15.98
C VAL A 924 -33.41 11.59 14.96
N ASN A 925 -34.04 12.71 14.61
CA ASN A 925 -35.04 12.74 13.54
C ASN A 925 -34.35 12.56 12.18
N PRO A 926 -34.73 11.57 11.34
CA PRO A 926 -34.16 11.38 10.02
C PRO A 926 -34.22 12.65 9.13
N ALA A 927 -35.27 13.46 9.27
CA ALA A 927 -35.41 14.71 8.54
C ALA A 927 -34.30 15.72 8.85
N THR A 928 -33.77 15.70 10.09
CA THR A 928 -32.65 16.58 10.47
C THR A 928 -31.36 16.13 9.77
N VAL A 929 -31.11 14.83 9.68
CA VAL A 929 -29.93 14.28 9.01
C VAL A 929 -29.94 14.66 7.53
N GLU A 930 -31.08 14.47 6.86
CA GLU A 930 -31.28 14.89 5.46
C GLU A 930 -31.01 16.38 5.25
N SER A 931 -31.61 17.23 6.09
CA SER A 931 -31.50 18.68 5.94
C SER A 931 -30.07 19.18 6.14
N GLU A 932 -29.36 18.66 7.13
CA GLU A 932 -27.96 19.03 7.39
C GLU A 932 -27.02 18.50 6.30
N ALA A 933 -27.25 17.29 5.79
CA ALA A 933 -26.46 16.74 4.68
C ALA A 933 -26.62 17.59 3.41
N LYS A 934 -27.85 17.93 3.03
CA LYS A 934 -28.12 18.81 1.88
C LYS A 934 -27.58 20.21 2.05
N ASN A 935 -27.67 20.77 3.26
CA ASN A 935 -27.09 22.07 3.58
C ASN A 935 -25.56 22.05 3.42
N ALA A 936 -24.89 21.00 3.90
CA ALA A 936 -23.45 20.81 3.71
C ALA A 936 -23.09 20.76 2.22
N VAL A 937 -23.80 20.00 1.39
CA VAL A 937 -23.50 19.96 -0.06
C VAL A 937 -23.72 21.32 -0.74
N ARG A 938 -24.79 22.04 -0.38
CA ARG A 938 -25.07 23.37 -0.94
C ARG A 938 -23.97 24.38 -0.62
N LEU A 939 -23.59 24.49 0.65
CA LEU A 939 -22.51 25.40 1.08
C LEU A 939 -21.17 25.05 0.42
N TRP A 940 -20.91 23.76 0.23
CA TRP A 940 -19.70 23.30 -0.46
C TRP A 940 -19.67 23.73 -1.94
N CYS A 941 -20.80 23.59 -2.65
CA CYS A 941 -20.93 24.04 -4.03
C CYS A 941 -20.76 25.56 -4.16
N GLU A 942 -21.35 26.34 -3.23
CA GLU A 942 -21.20 27.79 -3.18
C GLU A 942 -19.73 28.21 -2.99
N GLN A 943 -19.01 27.58 -2.07
CA GLN A 943 -17.59 27.86 -1.82
C GLN A 943 -16.67 27.46 -2.98
N THR A 944 -17.01 26.41 -3.73
CA THR A 944 -16.17 25.88 -4.82
C THR A 944 -16.55 26.37 -6.21
N SER A 945 -17.62 27.19 -6.32
CA SER A 945 -18.21 27.59 -7.61
C SER A 945 -18.61 26.39 -8.48
N THR A 946 -19.01 25.28 -7.84
CA THR A 946 -19.48 24.06 -8.52
C THR A 946 -20.99 24.15 -8.76
N ASP A 947 -21.44 23.81 -9.96
CA ASP A 947 -22.88 23.72 -10.25
C ASP A 947 -23.50 22.51 -9.54
N LEU A 948 -24.50 22.79 -8.71
CA LEU A 948 -25.20 21.83 -7.89
C LEU A 948 -25.96 20.77 -8.71
N ASP A 949 -26.30 21.07 -9.98
CA ASP A 949 -26.93 20.10 -10.89
C ASP A 949 -25.98 18.96 -11.29
N ASN A 950 -24.67 19.14 -11.12
CA ASN A 950 -23.64 18.14 -11.42
C ASN A 950 -23.20 17.32 -10.19
N VAL A 951 -23.81 17.56 -9.03
CA VAL A 951 -23.45 16.91 -7.75
C VAL A 951 -24.59 16.00 -7.30
N ARG A 952 -24.24 14.78 -6.89
CA ARG A 952 -25.16 13.82 -6.27
C ARG A 952 -24.69 13.44 -4.87
N GLU A 953 -25.63 13.29 -3.96
CA GLU A 953 -25.39 12.76 -2.63
C GLU A 953 -25.51 11.23 -2.66
N ILE A 954 -24.42 10.53 -2.32
CA ILE A 954 -24.40 9.06 -2.27
C ILE A 954 -24.93 8.57 -0.93
N CYS A 955 -24.49 9.17 0.18
CA CYS A 955 -24.92 8.84 1.54
C CYS A 955 -24.37 9.84 2.55
N ALA A 956 -24.95 9.85 3.75
CA ALA A 956 -24.54 10.71 4.85
C ALA A 956 -24.63 10.00 6.21
N VAL A 957 -23.73 10.36 7.11
CA VAL A 957 -23.80 9.96 8.53
C VAL A 957 -23.66 11.18 9.43
N TYR A 958 -24.61 11.32 10.36
CA TYR A 958 -24.62 12.39 11.33
C TYR A 958 -23.93 11.97 12.63
N LEU A 959 -22.88 12.69 13.00
CA LEU A 959 -22.07 12.46 14.19
C LEU A 959 -22.57 13.37 15.31
N LEU A 960 -23.27 12.76 16.27
CA LEU A 960 -23.82 13.44 17.44
C LEU A 960 -22.87 13.35 18.62
N PRO A 961 -22.73 14.41 19.44
CA PRO A 961 -21.89 14.39 20.63
C PRO A 961 -22.33 13.30 21.59
N LYS A 962 -21.37 12.62 22.22
CA LYS A 962 -21.68 11.59 23.21
C LYS A 962 -22.47 12.20 24.38
N PRO A 963 -23.63 11.64 24.74
CA PRO A 963 -24.42 12.18 25.85
C PRO A 963 -23.61 12.12 27.14
N LYS A 964 -23.37 13.28 27.79
CA LYS A 964 -22.76 13.34 29.12
C LYS A 964 -23.66 12.58 30.09
N ASN A 965 -23.22 11.41 30.59
CA ASN A 965 -23.83 10.57 31.64
C ASN A 965 -25.13 11.13 32.27
N ARG A 966 -26.19 11.18 31.47
CA ARG A 966 -27.54 11.48 31.91
C ARG A 966 -28.37 10.36 31.34
N SER A 967 -28.88 9.53 32.24
CA SER A 967 -29.59 8.29 31.94
C SER A 967 -30.53 8.47 30.75
N VAL A 968 -30.59 7.49 29.86
CA VAL A 968 -31.51 7.41 28.72
C VAL A 968 -32.96 7.73 29.12
N ARG A 969 -33.34 7.49 30.39
CA ARG A 969 -34.61 7.93 31.00
C ARG A 969 -34.87 9.44 30.95
N ALA A 970 -33.84 10.28 31.10
CA ALA A 970 -33.97 11.74 31.06
C ALA A 970 -34.20 12.26 29.64
N ILE A 971 -33.61 11.62 28.63
CA ILE A 971 -33.81 11.96 27.21
C ILE A 971 -35.21 11.52 26.77
N ILE A 972 -35.63 10.30 27.13
CA ILE A 972 -36.99 9.82 26.87
C ILE A 972 -38.03 10.74 27.55
N ALA A 973 -37.79 11.16 28.80
CA ALA A 973 -38.65 12.13 29.49
C ALA A 973 -38.68 13.50 28.80
N GLY A 974 -37.56 13.94 28.20
CA GLY A 974 -37.48 15.17 27.41
C GLY A 974 -38.31 15.09 26.11
N VAL A 975 -38.25 13.97 25.39
CA VAL A 975 -39.02 13.74 24.16
C VAL A 975 -40.53 13.62 24.45
N ILE A 976 -40.90 12.97 25.55
CA ILE A 976 -42.30 12.88 26.00
C ILE A 976 -42.84 14.28 26.37
N ASN A 977 -42.06 15.07 27.12
CA ASN A 977 -42.43 16.44 27.48
C ASN A 977 -42.52 17.38 26.27
N TYR A 978 -41.66 17.19 25.26
CA TYR A 978 -41.73 17.96 24.01
C TYR A 978 -43.00 17.63 23.21
N ARG A 979 -43.37 16.35 23.09
CA ARG A 979 -44.64 15.92 22.46
C ARG A 979 -45.86 16.46 23.20
N GLN A 980 -45.86 16.43 24.54
CA GLN A 980 -46.95 17.00 25.35
C GLN A 980 -47.06 18.53 25.21
N ARG A 981 -45.94 19.26 25.17
CA ARG A 981 -45.96 20.72 24.95
C ARG A 981 -46.47 21.11 23.56
N LYS A 982 -46.09 20.36 22.51
CA LYS A 982 -46.56 20.61 21.15
C LYS A 982 -48.05 20.26 20.98
N TRP A 983 -48.51 19.21 21.67
CA TRP A 983 -49.93 18.84 21.67
C TRP A 983 -50.80 19.86 22.42
N ASN A 984 -50.31 20.41 23.54
CA ASN A 984 -51.00 21.48 24.27
C ASN A 984 -51.01 22.82 23.49
N LYS A 985 -49.97 23.11 22.70
CA LYS A 985 -49.91 24.28 21.81
C LYS A 985 -50.78 24.17 20.56
N ALA A 986 -51.20 22.97 20.16
CA ALA A 986 -52.12 22.76 19.05
C ALA A 986 -53.60 22.73 19.51
N LYS A 987 -53.83 22.78 20.83
CA LYS A 987 -55.15 22.77 21.46
C LYS A 987 -55.57 24.16 22.00
N GLN A 988 -54.60 25.05 22.16
CA GLN A 988 -54.79 26.51 22.24
C GLN A 988 -54.76 27.08 20.82
#